data_AF-A0A9Q1L246-F1
#
_entry.id   AF-A0A9Q1L246-F1
#
_cell.length_a   1.000
_cell.length_b   1.000
_cell.length_c   1.000
_cell.angle_alpha   90.00
_cell.angle_beta   90.00
_cell.angle_gamma   90.00
#
_symmetry.space_group_name_H-M   'P 1'
#
loop_
_entity.id
_entity.type
_entity.pdbx_description
1 polymer ?
#
loop_
_entity_poly.entity_id
_entity_poly.type
_entity_poly.pdbx_seq_one_letter_code
_entity_poly.pdbx_strand_id
1 'polypeptide(L)'
;MAAQRHPFSLFTLLTFSLLLLTPRSLSFPFPKPHHKINSPIKTLVVLVMENRSFDHIFGWLKSTRPEMDGLTGNEFNRLSASDPDSPKVYVSSDAVFIDSDPGHSIQAITEQIFGSNRTTADPAPMNGFAQQAKSMGDGMPRTVMSGFEPGRLPIYTELANEFAVFDRWFASVPASTQPNRFYVHSATSHGASSNVRKDLIHGFPQRTIFDSLDENRLRFGIYYQNIPATLFYKSLRKLKHITKFHNYKLKFKLHARLGKLPNYVVIEQRYFDVHSMPANDDHPSHDVAEGQRFVKEVYETLRSSPQWKEMALLITYDEHGGFYDHVPTPVSGVPNPDGIIGPDPFYFRFDRLGVRVPTLLISPWIDKGTVIQKPNGPTPTSEFEHSSIPATVKRLFNLKSNFLTKRDAWAGSFDSYFYLRDSPREDCPEKLPDVKGSLRPFGPRGDAKLSEFQVELIQLASQLNGDHILNAYPHIGKNMTVDEANRYAEDAVRRFLEAGRAAIRAGADESAIVTMRPEGMLSNHPSNILWVSMSASAMLIVQNLLGFAMLCAGSVRAKNAMNIMLTNVVDAVVGSISYYLFGFAFAFGTGSGSNPFIGTSSFALKDIPNDEYDYSFFLYQWAFAIAVAGITSGSIAERTQFSAYLIFSFFLSGFVYPLVAHWVWSPTGWLSPSCSSLFLGSGAIDFAGSGVVHLVGGVAGLWGAIIEGARVGRFDAYGKPVQMRGHNATLVVLGTFLLWFGWFGFNPGSFDKILVAYPNTSDQGNWTAVGRTAVTTTLSGSMAGLVTLFGQRLLVGHWDALDVCNGLLGGFVAITSGCSVVEPWAAIICGFVAAWVLIGLNRLALKLGFDDPLEATQLHGGCGAWGLIFTGLFAKEEFVIQTYDSGVSGMTRSYGLLLGGGWGLIAAQVVEVIVVIGWVSVTMGPLFYMLHKLRLLRISADEEIAGLDISSHGGYAYRDHNEDARATLRYADYVRMQGGA
;
A
#
# COMPACT_ATOMS: atom_id res chain seq x y z
N MET A 1 -68.17 5.95 7.30
CA MET A 1 -67.40 5.40 6.16
C MET A 1 -66.16 6.26 6.00
N ALA A 2 -65.00 5.76 6.41
CA ALA A 2 -63.72 6.47 6.31
C ALA A 2 -62.56 5.46 6.16
N ALA A 3 -61.62 5.83 5.30
CA ALA A 3 -60.46 5.07 4.85
C ALA A 3 -59.32 5.01 5.89
N GLN A 4 -58.61 3.88 5.95
CA GLN A 4 -57.45 3.67 6.82
C GLN A 4 -56.12 3.97 6.12
N ARG A 5 -55.28 4.72 6.84
CA ARG A 5 -53.92 5.14 6.50
C ARG A 5 -52.89 4.13 7.04
N HIS A 6 -51.85 3.87 6.24
CA HIS A 6 -50.60 3.23 6.67
C HIS A 6 -49.62 4.25 7.27
N PRO A 7 -48.78 3.87 8.26
CA PRO A 7 -47.57 4.62 8.60
C PRO A 7 -46.30 3.84 8.23
N PHE A 8 -45.63 4.28 7.16
CA PHE A 8 -44.21 4.04 6.89
C PHE A 8 -43.40 5.06 7.71
N SER A 9 -43.01 4.72 8.95
CA SER A 9 -42.08 5.57 9.72
C SER A 9 -41.33 4.83 10.84
N LEU A 10 -41.55 3.53 11.05
CA LEU A 10 -40.94 2.83 12.20
C LEU A 10 -39.82 1.85 11.82
N PHE A 11 -39.65 1.51 10.54
CA PHE A 11 -38.73 0.43 10.14
C PHE A 11 -37.26 0.88 10.00
N THR A 12 -37.02 2.16 9.69
CA THR A 12 -35.68 2.74 9.50
C THR A 12 -34.99 3.08 10.83
N LEU A 13 -35.75 3.38 11.88
CA LEU A 13 -35.20 3.58 13.23
C LEU A 13 -34.96 2.26 13.98
N LEU A 14 -35.71 1.21 13.66
CA LEU A 14 -35.54 -0.10 14.31
C LEU A 14 -34.29 -0.84 13.82
N THR A 15 -33.90 -0.66 12.55
CA THR A 15 -32.70 -1.32 11.99
C THR A 15 -31.39 -0.67 12.47
N PHE A 16 -31.39 0.64 12.74
CA PHE A 16 -30.23 1.31 13.34
C PHE A 16 -30.11 1.05 14.86
N SER A 17 -31.24 0.75 15.53
CA SER A 17 -31.26 0.41 16.96
C SER A 17 -31.02 -1.09 17.23
N LEU A 18 -31.38 -1.99 16.31
CA LEU A 18 -31.07 -3.43 16.43
C LEU A 18 -29.61 -3.78 16.13
N LEU A 19 -28.85 -2.90 15.46
CA LEU A 19 -27.40 -3.06 15.31
C LEU A 19 -26.61 -2.66 16.57
N LEU A 20 -27.26 -2.02 17.55
CA LEU A 20 -26.68 -1.64 18.85
C LEU A 20 -27.18 -2.49 20.03
N LEU A 21 -28.13 -3.42 19.82
CA LEU A 21 -28.76 -4.23 20.87
C LEU A 21 -28.88 -5.71 20.49
N THR A 22 -27.91 -6.28 19.78
CA THR A 22 -27.71 -7.74 19.82
C THR A 22 -26.84 -8.07 21.03
N PRO A 23 -27.37 -8.75 22.06
CA PRO A 23 -26.49 -9.50 22.94
C PRO A 23 -26.00 -10.67 22.07
N ARG A 24 -24.90 -10.48 21.34
CA ARG A 24 -24.02 -11.63 21.09
C ARG A 24 -23.79 -12.22 22.46
N SER A 25 -24.22 -13.46 22.64
CA SER A 25 -23.89 -14.29 23.78
C SER A 25 -22.36 -14.38 23.87
N LEU A 26 -21.76 -13.35 24.48
CA LEU A 26 -20.50 -13.47 25.16
C LEU A 26 -20.78 -14.43 26.31
N SER A 27 -20.69 -15.72 26.03
CA SER A 27 -20.14 -16.63 27.00
C SER A 27 -18.79 -16.03 27.39
N PHE A 28 -18.79 -15.18 28.41
CA PHE A 28 -17.57 -14.77 29.07
C PHE A 28 -16.86 -16.08 29.41
N PRO A 29 -15.72 -16.41 28.79
CA PRO A 29 -14.91 -17.47 29.33
C PRO A 29 -14.55 -16.96 30.72
N PHE A 30 -15.01 -17.67 31.76
CA PHE A 30 -14.43 -17.53 33.09
C PHE A 30 -12.92 -17.34 32.93
N PRO A 31 -12.28 -16.35 33.57
CA PRO A 31 -10.85 -16.12 33.43
C PRO A 31 -10.13 -17.41 33.78
N LYS A 32 -9.73 -18.16 32.74
CA LYS A 32 -8.94 -19.37 32.93
C LYS A 32 -7.61 -18.90 33.55
N PRO A 33 -7.13 -19.57 34.60
CA PRO A 33 -6.04 -19.07 35.44
C PRO A 33 -4.81 -18.70 34.60
N HIS A 34 -4.13 -17.62 35.00
CA HIS A 34 -2.88 -17.18 34.38
C HIS A 34 -1.82 -18.29 34.46
N HIS A 35 -1.08 -18.50 33.35
CA HIS A 35 0.03 -19.44 33.32
C HIS A 35 1.13 -18.96 34.26
N LYS A 36 1.46 -19.77 35.27
CA LYS A 36 2.42 -19.39 36.32
C LYS A 36 3.84 -19.76 35.89
N ILE A 37 4.70 -18.76 35.73
CA ILE A 37 6.15 -18.91 35.55
C ILE A 37 6.79 -18.84 36.93
N ASN A 38 7.48 -19.91 37.35
CA ASN A 38 8.14 -20.00 38.66
C ASN A 38 9.64 -19.66 38.62
N SER A 39 10.20 -19.46 37.42
CA SER A 39 11.60 -19.07 37.23
C SER A 39 11.83 -17.59 37.56
N PRO A 40 13.02 -17.21 38.06
CA PRO A 40 13.42 -15.80 38.15
C PRO A 40 13.42 -15.12 36.77
N ILE A 41 13.62 -15.89 35.69
CA ILE A 41 13.61 -15.38 34.32
C ILE A 41 12.19 -15.47 33.74
N LYS A 42 11.62 -14.32 33.40
CA LYS A 42 10.30 -14.21 32.76
C LYS A 42 10.39 -13.87 31.28
N THR A 43 11.54 -13.35 30.84
CA THR A 43 11.82 -12.96 29.45
C THR A 43 13.18 -13.52 29.00
N LEU A 44 13.17 -14.37 28.00
CA LEU A 44 14.38 -14.85 27.31
C LEU A 44 14.51 -14.15 25.96
N VAL A 45 15.63 -13.47 25.76
CA VAL A 45 16.01 -12.80 24.51
C VAL A 45 17.02 -13.67 23.77
N VAL A 46 16.77 -13.94 22.50
CA VAL A 46 17.64 -14.76 21.65
C VAL A 46 18.12 -13.93 20.47
N LEU A 47 19.44 -13.96 20.26
CA LEU A 47 20.14 -13.33 19.15
C LEU A 47 21.07 -14.36 18.48
N VAL A 48 20.91 -14.60 17.18
CA VAL A 48 21.65 -15.63 16.44
C VAL A 48 22.49 -14.99 15.33
N MET A 49 23.77 -14.79 15.58
CA MET A 49 24.75 -14.18 14.65
C MET A 49 25.16 -15.17 13.53
N GLU A 50 25.88 -14.67 12.53
CA GLU A 50 26.38 -15.35 11.33
C GLU A 50 27.91 -15.37 11.26
N ASN A 51 28.40 -16.18 10.32
CA ASN A 51 28.91 -17.49 10.71
C ASN A 51 30.35 -17.44 11.23
N ARG A 52 30.59 -17.98 12.44
CA ARG A 52 31.91 -18.01 13.08
C ARG A 52 32.06 -19.23 13.98
N SER A 53 33.24 -19.87 13.96
CA SER A 53 33.58 -20.93 14.92
C SER A 53 33.87 -20.35 16.30
N PHE A 54 33.75 -21.18 17.35
CA PHE A 54 34.11 -20.77 18.69
C PHE A 54 35.57 -20.31 18.76
N ASP A 55 36.49 -21.08 18.20
CA ASP A 55 37.92 -20.73 18.22
C ASP A 55 38.25 -19.43 17.47
N HIS A 56 37.47 -19.08 16.44
CA HIS A 56 37.66 -17.83 15.71
C HIS A 56 37.35 -16.60 16.57
N ILE A 57 36.31 -16.66 17.42
CA ILE A 57 35.87 -15.52 18.24
C ILE A 57 36.44 -15.54 19.66
N PHE A 58 36.45 -16.71 20.30
CA PHE A 58 36.80 -16.88 21.72
C PHE A 58 38.02 -17.77 21.96
N GLY A 59 38.56 -18.44 20.93
CA GLY A 59 39.67 -19.39 21.10
C GLY A 59 40.87 -18.78 21.84
N TRP A 60 41.23 -17.54 21.51
CA TRP A 60 42.38 -16.86 22.11
C TRP A 60 42.12 -16.28 23.51
N LEU A 61 40.88 -16.31 24.02
CA LEU A 61 40.61 -15.95 25.41
C LEU A 61 41.27 -16.91 26.40
N LYS A 62 41.64 -18.13 26.00
CA LYS A 62 42.37 -19.10 26.83
C LYS A 62 43.63 -18.50 27.45
N SER A 63 44.30 -17.59 26.75
CA SER A 63 45.50 -16.89 27.24
C SER A 63 45.24 -16.08 28.52
N THR A 64 44.03 -15.54 28.67
CA THR A 64 43.57 -14.78 29.84
C THR A 64 42.62 -15.57 30.74
N ARG A 65 42.07 -16.68 30.24
CA ARG A 65 41.03 -17.51 30.83
C ARG A 65 41.37 -19.00 30.68
N PRO A 66 42.34 -19.53 31.46
CA PRO A 66 42.89 -20.86 31.25
C PRO A 66 41.88 -22.01 31.43
N GLU A 67 40.75 -21.75 32.08
CA GLU A 67 39.65 -22.68 32.26
C GLU A 67 38.83 -22.93 30.98
N MET A 68 38.93 -22.05 29.97
CA MET A 68 38.23 -22.20 28.69
C MET A 68 38.91 -23.23 27.79
N ASP A 69 38.10 -24.05 27.10
CA ASP A 69 38.59 -24.94 26.05
C ASP A 69 38.86 -24.18 24.73
N GLY A 70 39.87 -23.30 24.73
CA GLY A 70 40.30 -22.52 23.57
C GLY A 70 41.67 -22.95 23.00
N LEU A 71 42.28 -22.06 22.21
CA LEU A 71 43.54 -22.30 21.48
C LEU A 71 44.79 -22.07 22.33
N THR A 72 45.82 -22.87 22.10
CA THR A 72 47.15 -22.75 22.72
C THR A 72 48.21 -22.18 21.77
N GLY A 73 47.94 -22.15 20.46
CA GLY A 73 48.89 -21.76 19.42
C GLY A 73 49.67 -22.93 18.81
N ASN A 74 49.48 -24.14 19.34
CA ASN A 74 50.15 -25.36 18.86
C ASN A 74 49.26 -26.20 17.93
N GLU A 75 47.96 -25.87 17.88
CA GLU A 75 46.99 -26.55 17.02
C GLU A 75 47.33 -26.30 15.54
N PHE A 76 47.15 -27.33 14.70
CA PHE A 76 47.42 -27.23 13.27
C PHE A 76 46.50 -28.14 12.45
N ASN A 77 46.35 -27.82 11.18
CA ASN A 77 45.85 -28.72 10.14
C ASN A 77 46.92 -28.87 9.05
N ARG A 78 46.85 -29.96 8.29
CA ARG A 78 47.72 -30.13 7.12
C ARG A 78 47.03 -29.63 5.86
N LEU A 79 47.81 -29.21 4.88
CA LEU A 79 47.29 -28.87 3.55
C LEU A 79 46.70 -30.10 2.82
N SER A 80 47.12 -31.29 3.20
CA SER A 80 46.49 -32.57 2.84
C SER A 80 46.42 -33.43 4.10
N ALA A 81 45.21 -33.75 4.56
CA ALA A 81 44.95 -34.51 5.78
C ALA A 81 45.39 -35.98 5.67
N SER A 82 45.44 -36.53 4.45
CA SER A 82 45.85 -37.92 4.18
C SER A 82 47.35 -38.10 4.02
N ASP A 83 48.11 -37.01 3.85
CA ASP A 83 49.56 -37.02 3.63
C ASP A 83 50.31 -36.54 4.89
N PRO A 84 50.98 -37.44 5.65
CA PRO A 84 51.69 -37.09 6.87
C PRO A 84 52.80 -36.05 6.69
N ASP A 85 53.39 -35.97 5.49
CA ASP A 85 54.50 -35.07 5.13
C ASP A 85 54.02 -33.73 4.58
N SER A 86 52.71 -33.56 4.41
CA SER A 86 52.10 -32.32 3.93
C SER A 86 52.37 -31.15 4.89
N PRO A 87 52.62 -29.93 4.38
CA PRO A 87 52.87 -28.75 5.21
C PRO A 87 51.77 -28.51 6.25
N LYS A 88 52.19 -28.15 7.46
CA LYS A 88 51.31 -27.76 8.56
C LYS A 88 50.96 -26.28 8.47
N VAL A 89 49.68 -25.97 8.68
CA VAL A 89 49.16 -24.63 8.91
C VAL A 89 48.75 -24.56 10.37
N TYR A 90 49.49 -23.77 11.15
CA TYR A 90 49.21 -23.55 12.57
C TYR A 90 48.14 -22.47 12.75
N VAL A 91 47.42 -22.53 13.86
CA VAL A 91 46.51 -21.46 14.26
C VAL A 91 47.26 -20.17 14.56
N SER A 92 46.62 -19.02 14.34
CA SER A 92 47.18 -17.70 14.63
C SER A 92 46.13 -16.72 15.17
N SER A 93 46.55 -15.65 15.84
CA SER A 93 45.66 -14.63 16.45
C SER A 93 45.47 -13.36 15.61
N ASP A 94 45.97 -13.38 14.37
CA ASP A 94 45.99 -12.24 13.46
C ASP A 94 44.79 -12.20 12.50
N ALA A 95 43.64 -12.78 12.89
CA ALA A 95 42.44 -12.68 12.07
C ALA A 95 42.06 -11.23 11.77
N VAL A 96 41.65 -11.00 10.53
CA VAL A 96 41.25 -9.71 9.98
C VAL A 96 39.92 -9.87 9.26
N PHE A 97 39.39 -8.75 8.75
CA PHE A 97 38.31 -8.80 7.78
C PHE A 97 38.67 -9.69 6.58
N ILE A 98 37.71 -10.51 6.14
CA ILE A 98 37.88 -11.47 5.04
C ILE A 98 36.79 -11.19 4.02
N ASP A 99 37.19 -10.99 2.76
CA ASP A 99 36.26 -10.69 1.68
C ASP A 99 35.59 -11.95 1.08
N SER A 100 36.23 -13.10 1.25
CA SER A 100 35.79 -14.41 0.76
C SER A 100 34.96 -15.15 1.79
N ASP A 101 33.92 -15.84 1.32
CA ASP A 101 33.08 -16.73 2.13
C ASP A 101 33.67 -18.16 2.12
N PRO A 102 34.20 -18.69 3.24
CA PRO A 102 34.76 -20.03 3.28
C PRO A 102 33.69 -21.11 3.10
N GLY A 103 34.11 -22.31 2.70
CA GLY A 103 33.17 -23.39 2.39
C GLY A 103 32.42 -23.87 3.63
N HIS A 104 31.10 -23.79 3.61
CA HIS A 104 30.25 -24.21 4.74
C HIS A 104 29.04 -25.05 4.28
N SER A 105 29.14 -25.67 3.10
CA SER A 105 28.19 -26.69 2.64
C SER A 105 28.37 -28.00 3.42
N ILE A 106 27.36 -28.87 3.48
CA ILE A 106 27.46 -30.18 4.14
C ILE A 106 28.67 -31.01 3.68
N GLN A 107 29.06 -30.88 2.39
CA GLN A 107 30.24 -31.53 1.85
C GLN A 107 31.54 -30.90 2.38
N ALA A 108 31.64 -29.57 2.33
CA ALA A 108 32.80 -28.85 2.85
C ALA A 108 32.98 -29.10 4.35
N ILE A 109 31.90 -29.05 5.12
CA ILE A 109 31.91 -29.29 6.56
C ILE A 109 32.30 -30.75 6.86
N THR A 110 31.82 -31.71 6.06
CA THR A 110 32.24 -33.11 6.21
C THR A 110 33.75 -33.26 5.96
N GLU A 111 34.28 -32.63 4.92
CA GLU A 111 35.73 -32.64 4.67
C GLU A 111 36.50 -31.96 5.80
N GLN A 112 36.04 -30.82 6.31
CA GLN A 112 36.66 -30.10 7.42
C GLN A 112 36.77 -30.97 8.69
N ILE A 113 35.68 -31.66 9.04
CA ILE A 113 35.59 -32.50 10.24
C ILE A 113 36.45 -33.77 10.10
N PHE A 114 36.48 -34.42 8.93
CA PHE A 114 37.05 -35.77 8.78
C PHE A 114 38.35 -35.84 7.93
N GLY A 115 38.69 -34.77 7.23
CA GLY A 115 39.78 -34.74 6.25
C GLY A 115 39.54 -35.64 5.01
N SER A 116 38.38 -36.27 4.91
CA SER A 116 38.03 -37.24 3.87
C SER A 116 36.51 -37.45 3.78
N ASN A 117 36.06 -38.22 2.78
CA ASN A 117 34.65 -38.63 2.67
C ASN A 117 34.24 -39.72 3.67
N ARG A 118 35.16 -40.26 4.48
CA ARG A 118 34.87 -41.29 5.48
C ARG A 118 34.44 -40.64 6.79
N THR A 119 33.22 -40.91 7.23
CA THR A 119 32.55 -40.22 8.34
C THR A 119 32.45 -41.03 9.64
N THR A 120 33.27 -42.07 9.78
CA THR A 120 33.13 -43.09 10.85
C THR A 120 34.05 -42.87 12.06
N ALA A 121 34.94 -41.88 12.03
CA ALA A 121 35.88 -41.62 13.13
C ALA A 121 35.17 -41.01 14.35
N ASP A 122 35.36 -41.62 15.53
CA ASP A 122 34.87 -41.14 16.83
C ASP A 122 36.00 -41.28 17.88
N PRO A 123 36.59 -40.18 18.40
CA PRO A 123 36.23 -38.79 18.13
C PRO A 123 36.57 -38.34 16.70
N ALA A 124 35.84 -37.33 16.21
CA ALA A 124 36.11 -36.74 14.90
C ALA A 124 37.46 -35.98 14.90
N PRO A 125 38.27 -36.08 13.83
CA PRO A 125 39.66 -35.62 13.85
C PRO A 125 39.86 -34.11 13.67
N MET A 126 38.87 -33.37 13.14
CA MET A 126 38.92 -31.91 12.94
C MET A 126 40.16 -31.43 12.16
N ASN A 127 40.58 -32.18 11.13
CA ASN A 127 41.89 -32.02 10.50
C ASN A 127 41.85 -31.59 9.02
N GLY A 128 40.67 -31.37 8.46
CA GLY A 128 40.48 -31.07 7.04
C GLY A 128 40.25 -29.60 6.70
N PHE A 129 40.26 -28.68 7.67
CA PHE A 129 39.93 -27.27 7.44
C PHE A 129 40.91 -26.59 6.49
N ALA A 130 42.22 -26.76 6.71
CA ALA A 130 43.24 -26.23 5.82
C ALA A 130 43.21 -26.86 4.42
N GLN A 131 42.88 -28.16 4.33
CA GLN A 131 42.73 -28.87 3.05
C GLN A 131 41.55 -28.33 2.24
N GLN A 132 40.37 -28.23 2.86
CA GLN A 132 39.17 -27.72 2.21
C GLN A 132 39.33 -26.25 1.83
N ALA A 133 39.94 -25.43 2.70
CA ALA A 133 40.23 -24.04 2.39
C ALA A 133 41.20 -23.90 1.20
N LYS A 134 42.19 -24.78 1.07
CA LYS A 134 43.15 -24.76 -0.04
C LYS A 134 42.48 -24.92 -1.41
N SER A 135 41.40 -25.71 -1.49
CA SER A 135 40.65 -25.85 -2.74
C SER A 135 39.93 -24.58 -3.18
N MET A 136 39.84 -23.56 -2.31
CA MET A 136 39.22 -22.26 -2.58
C MET A 136 40.24 -21.18 -2.93
N GLY A 137 41.52 -21.39 -2.61
CA GLY A 137 42.62 -20.48 -2.97
C GLY A 137 43.84 -20.61 -2.05
N ASP A 138 45.02 -20.25 -2.56
CA ASP A 138 46.30 -20.49 -1.86
C ASP A 138 46.45 -19.76 -0.51
N GLY A 139 45.80 -18.61 -0.32
CA GLY A 139 45.82 -17.86 0.94
C GLY A 139 44.78 -18.28 1.98
N MET A 140 43.75 -19.03 1.56
CA MET A 140 42.61 -19.39 2.41
C MET A 140 42.94 -20.30 3.60
N PRO A 141 43.89 -21.27 3.51
CA PRO A 141 44.24 -22.09 4.66
C PRO A 141 44.67 -21.29 5.88
N ARG A 142 45.48 -20.23 5.70
CA ARG A 142 45.92 -19.37 6.79
C ARG A 142 44.74 -18.57 7.37
N THR A 143 43.87 -18.08 6.50
CA THR A 143 42.67 -17.33 6.88
C THR A 143 41.71 -18.16 7.74
N VAL A 144 41.37 -19.37 7.30
CA VAL A 144 40.45 -20.27 8.01
C VAL A 144 41.01 -20.75 9.35
N MET A 145 42.34 -20.87 9.46
CA MET A 145 43.04 -21.26 10.69
C MET A 145 43.31 -20.07 11.63
N SER A 146 42.95 -18.84 11.26
CA SER A 146 43.17 -17.66 12.11
C SER A 146 41.99 -17.37 13.05
N GLY A 147 42.30 -16.85 14.23
CA GLY A 147 41.37 -16.40 15.27
C GLY A 147 41.57 -14.92 15.61
N PHE A 148 40.55 -14.25 16.14
CA PHE A 148 40.70 -12.87 16.58
C PHE A 148 41.38 -12.80 17.95
N GLU A 149 42.35 -11.90 18.08
CA GLU A 149 42.87 -11.51 19.39
C GLU A 149 41.77 -10.83 20.24
N PRO A 150 41.66 -11.12 21.55
CA PRO A 150 40.62 -10.54 22.43
C PRO A 150 40.53 -9.01 22.36
N GLY A 151 41.67 -8.32 22.24
CA GLY A 151 41.72 -6.86 22.15
C GLY A 151 41.05 -6.26 20.90
N ARG A 152 40.85 -7.05 19.84
CA ARG A 152 40.10 -6.64 18.63
C ARG A 152 38.59 -6.84 18.77
N LEU A 153 38.18 -7.67 19.73
CA LEU A 153 36.78 -7.96 20.02
C LEU A 153 36.40 -7.47 21.44
N PRO A 154 36.53 -6.16 21.74
CA PRO A 154 36.36 -5.65 23.10
C PRO A 154 34.96 -5.90 23.67
N ILE A 155 33.91 -5.92 22.84
CA ILE A 155 32.54 -6.15 23.31
C ILE A 155 32.33 -7.61 23.70
N TYR A 156 32.72 -8.53 22.81
CA TYR A 156 32.58 -9.96 23.06
C TYR A 156 33.47 -10.42 24.20
N THR A 157 34.70 -9.89 24.28
CA THR A 157 35.63 -10.15 25.38
C THR A 157 35.07 -9.68 26.72
N GLU A 158 34.52 -8.46 26.79
CA GLU A 158 33.92 -7.96 28.03
C GLU A 158 32.72 -8.82 28.46
N LEU A 159 31.82 -9.15 27.53
CA LEU A 159 30.67 -10.00 27.84
C LEU A 159 31.08 -11.40 28.30
N ALA A 160 32.11 -11.98 27.68
CA ALA A 160 32.68 -13.24 28.11
C ALA A 160 33.23 -13.16 29.55
N ASN A 161 33.95 -12.09 29.87
CA ASN A 161 34.53 -11.88 31.21
C ASN A 161 33.46 -11.59 32.29
N GLU A 162 32.36 -10.95 31.91
CA GLU A 162 31.32 -10.51 32.85
C GLU A 162 30.21 -11.53 33.07
N PHE A 163 30.01 -12.46 32.15
CA PHE A 163 28.91 -13.43 32.17
C PHE A 163 29.38 -14.86 31.84
N ALA A 164 28.49 -15.70 31.33
CA ALA A 164 28.80 -17.08 30.99
C ALA A 164 29.16 -17.25 29.50
N VAL A 165 30.23 -18.01 29.25
CA VAL A 165 30.57 -18.54 27.92
C VAL A 165 30.28 -20.03 27.91
N PHE A 166 29.60 -20.54 26.87
CA PHE A 166 29.61 -21.97 26.60
C PHE A 166 30.81 -22.31 25.75
N ASP A 167 31.78 -23.02 26.32
CA ASP A 167 32.95 -23.51 25.57
C ASP A 167 32.66 -24.82 24.84
N ARG A 168 31.41 -25.29 24.86
CA ARG A 168 30.99 -26.53 24.20
C ARG A 168 29.56 -26.48 23.66
N TRP A 169 29.26 -25.47 22.84
CA TRP A 169 28.00 -25.35 22.10
C TRP A 169 28.19 -25.65 20.61
N PHE A 170 27.47 -26.63 20.06
CA PHE A 170 27.62 -27.07 18.67
C PHE A 170 26.50 -26.57 17.77
N ALA A 171 26.81 -26.35 16.49
CA ALA A 171 25.80 -26.30 15.45
C ALA A 171 25.01 -27.63 15.44
N SER A 172 23.68 -27.56 15.36
CA SER A 172 22.80 -28.74 15.47
C SER A 172 22.95 -29.75 14.33
N VAL A 173 23.47 -29.29 13.20
CA VAL A 173 23.70 -30.07 11.97
C VAL A 173 24.95 -29.56 11.25
N PRO A 174 25.79 -30.44 10.67
CA PRO A 174 26.93 -30.03 9.83
C PRO A 174 26.44 -29.59 8.44
N ALA A 175 25.71 -28.48 8.37
CA ALA A 175 25.13 -27.91 7.15
C ALA A 175 25.13 -26.37 7.21
N SER A 176 24.75 -25.74 6.09
CA SER A 176 24.67 -24.29 5.93
C SER A 176 23.75 -23.60 6.96
N THR A 177 23.76 -22.27 6.96
CA THR A 177 23.03 -21.36 7.87
C THR A 177 21.57 -21.77 8.15
N GLN A 178 20.74 -21.91 7.11
CA GLN A 178 19.29 -22.02 7.31
C GLN A 178 18.83 -23.31 8.03
N PRO A 179 19.36 -24.52 7.70
CA PRO A 179 19.14 -25.71 8.52
C PRO A 179 19.43 -25.50 10.01
N ASN A 180 20.55 -24.85 10.37
CA ASN A 180 20.90 -24.60 11.76
C ASN A 180 19.96 -23.59 12.43
N ARG A 181 19.62 -22.48 11.75
CA ARG A 181 18.62 -21.52 12.23
C ARG A 181 17.26 -22.17 12.49
N PHE A 182 16.90 -23.23 11.76
CA PHE A 182 15.65 -23.95 12.05
C PHE A 182 15.68 -24.69 13.39
N TYR A 183 16.80 -25.28 13.80
CA TYR A 183 16.88 -25.97 15.09
C TYR A 183 16.65 -25.02 16.29
N VAL A 184 17.03 -23.74 16.16
CA VAL A 184 16.87 -22.70 17.20
C VAL A 184 15.41 -22.58 17.68
N HIS A 185 14.44 -22.65 16.76
CA HIS A 185 13.03 -22.44 17.11
C HIS A 185 12.12 -23.65 16.86
N SER A 186 12.59 -24.71 16.18
CA SER A 186 11.81 -25.93 15.94
C SER A 186 12.47 -27.24 16.35
N ALA A 187 13.73 -27.23 16.81
CA ALA A 187 14.48 -28.44 17.16
C ALA A 187 14.57 -29.49 16.03
N THR A 188 14.39 -29.05 14.78
CA THR A 188 14.55 -29.81 13.54
C THR A 188 14.64 -28.84 12.36
N SER A 189 15.32 -29.26 11.30
CA SER A 189 15.29 -28.63 9.97
C SER A 189 14.28 -29.30 9.03
N HIS A 190 13.48 -30.25 9.52
CA HIS A 190 12.51 -31.03 8.75
C HIS A 190 13.12 -31.72 7.53
N GLY A 191 14.29 -32.33 7.73
CA GLY A 191 15.02 -33.03 6.68
C GLY A 191 15.89 -32.13 5.79
N ALA A 192 15.86 -30.81 5.95
CA ALA A 192 16.73 -29.92 5.18
C ALA A 192 18.19 -30.04 5.64
N SER A 193 19.08 -30.43 4.73
CA SER A 193 20.55 -30.45 4.89
C SER A 193 21.25 -29.37 4.05
N SER A 194 20.46 -28.61 3.29
CA SER A 194 20.85 -27.49 2.45
C SER A 194 19.58 -26.72 2.07
N ASN A 195 19.70 -25.82 1.11
CA ASN A 195 18.59 -24.96 0.68
C ASN A 195 17.54 -25.71 -0.12
N VAL A 196 16.37 -25.94 0.50
CA VAL A 196 15.24 -26.65 -0.13
C VAL A 196 14.27 -25.65 -0.77
N ARG A 197 14.52 -25.34 -2.05
CA ARG A 197 13.82 -24.31 -2.84
C ARG A 197 12.29 -24.38 -2.84
N LYS A 198 11.71 -25.59 -2.80
CA LYS A 198 10.24 -25.78 -2.83
C LYS A 198 9.59 -25.37 -1.50
N ASP A 199 10.27 -25.61 -0.40
CA ASP A 199 9.72 -25.44 0.94
C ASP A 199 9.90 -24.00 1.47
N LEU A 200 10.89 -23.27 0.96
CA LEU A 200 11.06 -21.83 1.22
C LEU A 200 9.81 -21.02 0.80
N ILE A 201 9.18 -21.40 -0.32
CA ILE A 201 7.92 -20.84 -0.84
C ILE A 201 6.74 -21.22 0.06
N HIS A 202 6.48 -22.51 0.28
CA HIS A 202 5.27 -22.92 1.00
C HIS A 202 5.33 -22.67 2.51
N GLY A 203 6.52 -22.35 3.01
CA GLY A 203 6.83 -22.25 4.42
C GLY A 203 7.02 -23.63 5.02
N PHE A 204 8.01 -23.75 5.89
CA PHE A 204 8.36 -24.98 6.56
C PHE A 204 7.25 -25.38 7.55
N PRO A 205 6.78 -26.64 7.51
CA PRO A 205 5.57 -27.07 8.24
C PRO A 205 5.82 -27.48 9.68
N GLN A 206 7.08 -27.57 10.11
CA GLN A 206 7.45 -27.99 11.46
C GLN A 206 6.82 -27.11 12.54
N ARG A 207 6.49 -27.75 13.67
CA ARG A 207 6.02 -27.07 14.86
C ARG A 207 7.15 -26.28 15.50
N THR A 208 6.84 -25.09 15.99
CA THR A 208 7.82 -24.17 16.59
C THR A 208 7.60 -23.96 18.07
N ILE A 209 8.60 -23.41 18.75
CA ILE A 209 8.47 -22.95 20.14
C ILE A 209 7.43 -21.84 20.28
N PHE A 210 7.23 -21.02 19.23
CA PHE A 210 6.19 -20.00 19.19
C PHE A 210 4.79 -20.60 19.30
N ASP A 211 4.54 -21.74 18.64
CA ASP A 211 3.28 -22.47 18.74
C ASP A 211 3.06 -22.97 20.19
N SER A 212 4.09 -23.52 20.82
CA SER A 212 4.04 -23.94 22.23
C SER A 212 3.78 -22.76 23.19
N LEU A 213 4.34 -21.57 22.94
CA LEU A 213 4.09 -20.38 23.74
C LEU A 213 2.63 -19.92 23.62
N ASP A 214 2.11 -19.85 22.39
CA ASP A 214 0.73 -19.47 22.09
C ASP A 214 -0.29 -20.40 22.78
N GLU A 215 -0.08 -21.73 22.70
CA GLU A 215 -0.91 -22.74 23.36
C GLU A 215 -0.95 -22.58 24.89
N ASN A 216 0.14 -22.07 25.47
CA ASN A 216 0.27 -21.78 26.91
C ASN A 216 -0.04 -20.31 27.24
N ARG A 217 -0.55 -19.53 26.29
CA ARG A 217 -0.93 -18.11 26.44
C ARG A 217 0.23 -17.22 26.88
N LEU A 218 1.45 -17.57 26.51
CA LEU A 218 2.63 -16.75 26.68
C LEU A 218 2.85 -15.91 25.43
N ARG A 219 3.52 -14.77 25.60
CA ARG A 219 3.74 -13.83 24.50
C ARG A 219 5.14 -14.02 23.94
N PHE A 220 5.27 -13.86 22.64
CA PHE A 220 6.54 -13.66 21.97
C PHE A 220 6.54 -12.39 21.13
N GLY A 221 7.72 -11.94 20.72
CA GLY A 221 7.89 -10.81 19.81
C GLY A 221 9.18 -10.93 19.01
N ILE A 222 9.08 -10.66 17.72
CA ILE A 222 10.18 -10.72 16.76
C ILE A 222 10.53 -9.28 16.37
N TYR A 223 11.74 -8.85 16.69
CA TYR A 223 12.23 -7.50 16.45
C TYR A 223 13.26 -7.54 15.34
N TYR A 224 12.88 -7.05 14.16
CA TYR A 224 13.67 -7.20 12.94
C TYR A 224 14.07 -5.85 12.34
N GLN A 225 15.20 -5.86 11.61
CA GLN A 225 15.75 -4.67 10.96
C GLN A 225 15.40 -4.58 9.48
N ASN A 226 15.64 -5.64 8.69
CA ASN A 226 15.25 -5.71 7.27
C ASN A 226 14.15 -6.76 7.04
N ILE A 227 14.49 -8.04 7.15
CA ILE A 227 13.58 -9.17 6.92
C ILE A 227 13.72 -10.20 8.05
N PRO A 228 12.63 -10.65 8.70
CA PRO A 228 12.71 -11.65 9.75
C PRO A 228 12.79 -13.07 9.14
N ALA A 229 13.91 -13.76 9.32
CA ALA A 229 14.12 -15.13 8.83
C ALA A 229 13.13 -16.12 9.47
N THR A 230 12.64 -15.83 10.67
CA THR A 230 11.52 -16.56 11.29
C THR A 230 10.28 -16.70 10.39
N LEU A 231 10.05 -15.83 9.40
CA LEU A 231 8.97 -16.01 8.41
C LEU A 231 9.17 -17.20 7.46
N PHE A 232 10.28 -17.93 7.50
CA PHE A 232 10.38 -19.24 6.84
C PHE A 232 9.44 -20.28 7.46
N TYR A 233 9.05 -20.14 8.72
CA TYR A 233 8.05 -21.00 9.34
C TYR A 233 6.65 -20.67 8.85
N LYS A 234 5.95 -21.69 8.33
CA LYS A 234 4.57 -21.54 7.84
C LYS A 234 3.62 -21.06 8.94
N SER A 235 3.82 -21.50 10.18
CA SER A 235 2.98 -21.12 11.32
C SER A 235 3.06 -19.62 11.63
N LEU A 236 4.22 -18.99 11.44
CA LEU A 236 4.43 -17.56 11.70
C LEU A 236 3.88 -16.65 10.61
N ARG A 237 3.45 -17.20 9.46
CA ARG A 237 2.74 -16.47 8.40
C ARG A 237 1.22 -16.37 8.63
N LYS A 238 0.70 -16.92 9.73
CA LYS A 238 -0.73 -16.84 10.08
C LYS A 238 -1.12 -15.46 10.58
N LEU A 239 -2.35 -15.02 10.29
CA LEU A 239 -2.88 -13.71 10.66
C LEU A 239 -2.72 -13.40 12.16
N LYS A 240 -2.99 -14.37 13.05
CA LYS A 240 -2.82 -14.22 14.51
C LYS A 240 -1.42 -13.77 14.95
N HIS A 241 -0.39 -14.04 14.14
CA HIS A 241 1.00 -13.70 14.45
C HIS A 241 1.49 -12.39 13.83
N ILE A 242 0.70 -11.75 12.95
CA ILE A 242 1.12 -10.51 12.25
C ILE A 242 1.45 -9.38 13.22
N THR A 243 0.78 -9.32 14.36
CA THR A 243 1.02 -8.30 15.39
C THR A 243 2.28 -8.57 16.24
N LYS A 244 2.94 -9.72 16.07
CA LYS A 244 4.14 -10.13 16.82
C LYS A 244 5.44 -9.65 16.17
N PHE A 245 5.37 -9.15 14.94
CA PHE A 245 6.52 -8.60 14.21
C PHE A 245 6.65 -7.10 14.46
N HIS A 246 7.83 -6.67 14.84
CA HIS A 246 8.11 -5.33 15.29
C HIS A 246 9.38 -4.79 14.63
N ASN A 247 9.34 -3.56 14.12
CA ASN A 247 10.56 -2.87 13.69
C ASN A 247 11.48 -2.66 14.89
N TYR A 248 12.71 -3.16 14.80
CA TYR A 248 13.70 -3.12 15.87
C TYR A 248 13.96 -1.68 16.35
N LYS A 249 14.31 -0.77 15.43
CA LYS A 249 14.69 0.63 15.74
C LYS A 249 13.59 1.38 16.51
N LEU A 250 12.33 1.18 16.14
CA LEU A 250 11.20 1.90 16.71
C LEU A 250 10.61 1.24 17.97
N LYS A 251 10.52 -0.09 17.99
CA LYS A 251 9.74 -0.82 19.00
C LYS A 251 10.57 -1.54 20.04
N PHE A 252 11.77 -2.04 19.71
CA PHE A 252 12.58 -2.80 20.68
C PHE A 252 12.98 -1.92 21.86
N LYS A 253 13.65 -0.79 21.59
CA LYS A 253 14.05 0.20 22.61
C LYS A 253 12.86 0.72 23.41
N LEU A 254 11.71 0.93 22.75
CA LEU A 254 10.49 1.37 23.41
C LEU A 254 9.92 0.31 24.36
N HIS A 255 9.79 -0.94 23.91
CA HIS A 255 9.26 -2.03 24.72
C HIS A 255 10.19 -2.36 25.89
N ALA A 256 11.51 -2.35 25.66
CA ALA A 256 12.51 -2.50 26.71
C ALA A 256 12.39 -1.40 27.77
N ARG A 257 12.37 -0.12 27.36
CA ARG A 257 12.24 1.03 28.28
C ARG A 257 10.95 0.99 29.10
N LEU A 258 9.84 0.57 28.50
CA LEU A 258 8.54 0.49 29.16
C LEU A 258 8.35 -0.76 30.03
N GLY A 259 9.31 -1.69 30.05
CA GLY A 259 9.15 -2.97 30.73
C GLY A 259 8.04 -3.84 30.13
N LYS A 260 7.89 -3.80 28.80
CA LYS A 260 6.83 -4.50 28.05
C LYS A 260 7.35 -5.58 27.10
N LEU A 261 8.62 -5.98 27.22
CA LEU A 261 9.13 -7.09 26.41
C LEU A 261 8.35 -8.39 26.75
N PRO A 262 8.01 -9.20 25.72
CA PRO A 262 7.29 -10.46 25.89
C PRO A 262 8.16 -11.55 26.54
N ASN A 263 7.61 -12.74 26.75
CA ASN A 263 8.33 -13.84 27.40
C ASN A 263 9.46 -14.40 26.54
N TYR A 264 9.27 -14.43 25.22
CA TYR A 264 10.28 -14.87 24.28
C TYR A 264 10.51 -13.79 23.22
N VAL A 265 11.73 -13.28 23.14
CA VAL A 265 12.12 -12.18 22.27
C VAL A 265 13.15 -12.71 21.28
N VAL A 266 12.90 -12.52 20.00
CA VAL A 266 13.87 -12.81 18.95
C VAL A 266 14.32 -11.50 18.34
N ILE A 267 15.61 -11.30 18.24
CA ILE A 267 16.22 -10.13 17.59
C ILE A 267 16.87 -10.59 16.29
N GLU A 268 16.47 -9.95 15.19
CA GLU A 268 16.97 -10.25 13.84
C GLU A 268 17.88 -9.10 13.35
N GLN A 269 18.99 -9.49 12.74
CA GLN A 269 20.07 -8.61 12.29
C GLN A 269 19.72 -7.86 11.01
N ARG A 270 20.66 -7.01 10.58
CA ARG A 270 20.77 -6.55 9.20
C ARG A 270 21.66 -7.49 8.43
N TYR A 271 21.04 -8.16 7.45
CA TYR A 271 21.69 -9.14 6.60
C TYR A 271 22.30 -8.53 5.32
N PHE A 272 21.93 -7.30 4.95
CA PHE A 272 22.38 -6.66 3.69
C PHE A 272 23.37 -5.51 3.97
N ASP A 273 24.59 -5.59 3.43
CA ASP A 273 25.68 -4.63 3.67
C ASP A 273 25.57 -3.36 2.80
N VAL A 274 24.56 -2.54 3.08
CA VAL A 274 24.27 -1.29 2.34
C VAL A 274 24.98 -0.09 2.95
N HIS A 275 25.36 0.90 2.13
CA HIS A 275 26.19 2.06 2.55
C HIS A 275 25.63 2.83 3.75
N SER A 276 24.32 3.05 3.80
CA SER A 276 23.67 3.84 4.85
C SER A 276 23.42 3.05 6.14
N MET A 277 23.33 1.73 6.05
CA MET A 277 22.98 0.81 7.13
C MET A 277 23.75 -0.52 6.95
N PRO A 278 25.05 -0.56 7.32
CA PRO A 278 25.91 -1.73 7.10
C PRO A 278 25.36 -3.01 7.76
N ALA A 279 25.68 -4.18 7.22
CA ALA A 279 25.29 -5.44 7.84
C ALA A 279 25.94 -5.58 9.23
N ASN A 280 25.24 -6.24 10.16
CA ASN A 280 25.67 -6.34 11.56
C ASN A 280 25.46 -7.74 12.16
N ASP A 281 25.57 -8.76 11.31
CA ASP A 281 25.37 -10.17 11.61
C ASP A 281 26.66 -10.95 11.85
N ASP A 282 27.84 -10.37 11.62
CA ASP A 282 29.17 -11.02 11.64
C ASP A 282 29.47 -12.02 10.51
N HIS A 283 28.57 -12.18 9.52
CA HIS A 283 28.79 -13.06 8.37
C HIS A 283 30.09 -12.69 7.63
N PRO A 284 30.88 -13.62 7.08
CA PRO A 284 31.95 -13.29 6.13
C PRO A 284 31.36 -12.87 4.77
N SER A 285 31.39 -11.62 4.32
CA SER A 285 32.43 -10.59 4.48
C SER A 285 31.89 -9.27 5.05
N HIS A 286 31.12 -9.34 6.12
CA HIS A 286 30.65 -8.20 6.90
C HIS A 286 31.65 -7.84 8.01
N ASP A 287 31.63 -6.58 8.42
CA ASP A 287 32.54 -6.06 9.43
C ASP A 287 32.11 -6.48 10.84
N VAL A 288 32.92 -7.30 11.50
CA VAL A 288 32.70 -7.75 12.89
C VAL A 288 32.64 -6.58 13.88
N ALA A 289 33.21 -5.41 13.52
CA ALA A 289 33.01 -4.18 14.30
C ALA A 289 31.54 -3.77 14.42
N GLU A 290 30.76 -3.94 13.34
CA GLU A 290 29.35 -3.56 13.31
C GLU A 290 28.47 -4.55 14.09
N GLY A 291 28.78 -5.85 14.03
CA GLY A 291 28.12 -6.85 14.90
C GLY A 291 28.40 -6.61 16.38
N GLN A 292 29.64 -6.25 16.74
CA GLN A 292 29.98 -5.83 18.10
C GLN A 292 29.18 -4.59 18.56
N ARG A 293 29.06 -3.56 17.72
CA ARG A 293 28.24 -2.37 18.02
C ARG A 293 26.78 -2.75 18.21
N PHE A 294 26.27 -3.67 17.39
CA PHE A 294 24.90 -4.14 17.49
C PHE A 294 24.65 -4.92 18.79
N VAL A 295 25.52 -5.85 19.15
CA VAL A 295 25.44 -6.61 20.40
C VAL A 295 25.54 -5.68 21.61
N LYS A 296 26.43 -4.68 21.58
CA LYS A 296 26.50 -3.61 22.59
C LYS A 296 25.16 -2.89 22.73
N GLU A 297 24.55 -2.48 21.62
CA GLU A 297 23.26 -1.78 21.65
C GLU A 297 22.15 -2.65 22.26
N VAL A 298 22.08 -3.93 21.88
CA VAL A 298 21.11 -4.89 22.43
C VAL A 298 21.31 -5.04 23.93
N TYR A 299 22.55 -5.30 24.37
CA TYR A 299 22.89 -5.45 25.78
C TYR A 299 22.51 -4.21 26.58
N GLU A 300 22.98 -3.02 26.20
CA GLU A 300 22.74 -1.78 26.94
C GLU A 300 21.25 -1.39 26.97
N THR A 301 20.50 -1.73 25.90
CA THR A 301 19.04 -1.57 25.87
C THR A 301 18.33 -2.46 26.87
N LEU A 302 18.75 -3.73 27.01
CA LEU A 302 18.18 -4.65 27.99
C LEU A 302 18.63 -4.33 29.41
N ARG A 303 19.90 -3.96 29.60
CA ARG A 303 20.50 -3.61 30.88
C ARG A 303 19.86 -2.37 31.51
N SER A 304 19.40 -1.43 30.69
CA SER A 304 18.66 -0.23 31.12
C SER A 304 17.16 -0.45 31.30
N SER A 305 16.63 -1.63 30.97
CA SER A 305 15.21 -1.93 31.12
C SER A 305 14.84 -2.18 32.59
N PRO A 306 13.64 -1.74 33.05
CA PRO A 306 13.12 -2.14 34.35
C PRO A 306 12.90 -3.66 34.48
N GLN A 307 12.89 -4.42 33.37
CA GLN A 307 12.80 -5.89 33.38
C GLN A 307 14.16 -6.59 33.55
N TRP A 308 15.29 -5.88 33.67
CA TRP A 308 16.66 -6.47 33.65
C TRP A 308 16.82 -7.67 34.59
N LYS A 309 16.31 -7.57 35.82
CA LYS A 309 16.40 -8.64 36.84
C LYS A 309 15.55 -9.88 36.52
N GLU A 310 14.68 -9.81 35.53
CA GLU A 310 13.82 -10.91 35.09
C GLU A 310 14.15 -11.38 33.67
N MET A 311 15.31 -10.96 33.14
CA MET A 311 15.75 -11.23 31.77
C MET A 311 17.00 -12.08 31.67
N ALA A 312 17.07 -12.86 30.61
CA ALA A 312 18.29 -13.49 30.12
C ALA A 312 18.44 -13.19 28.62
N LEU A 313 19.66 -12.88 28.18
CA LEU A 313 20.04 -12.73 26.78
C LEU A 313 20.97 -13.90 26.42
N LEU A 314 20.59 -14.66 25.40
CA LEU A 314 21.42 -15.68 24.78
C LEU A 314 21.87 -15.16 23.42
N ILE A 315 23.19 -15.06 23.25
CA ILE A 315 23.82 -14.76 21.96
C ILE A 315 24.50 -16.03 21.49
N THR A 316 24.15 -16.52 20.31
CA THR A 316 24.78 -17.70 19.67
C THR A 316 25.06 -17.38 18.21
N TYR A 317 25.77 -18.27 17.52
CA TYR A 317 25.88 -18.26 16.06
C TYR A 317 25.12 -19.45 15.49
N ASP A 318 24.74 -19.40 14.22
CA ASP A 318 24.07 -20.49 13.53
C ASP A 318 25.02 -21.63 13.15
N GLU A 319 26.14 -21.33 12.50
CA GLU A 319 27.19 -22.28 12.11
C GLU A 319 28.58 -21.61 12.07
N HIS A 320 29.63 -22.38 11.78
CA HIS A 320 31.02 -21.97 11.99
C HIS A 320 31.65 -21.18 10.84
N GLY A 321 31.01 -21.08 9.68
CA GLY A 321 31.45 -20.27 8.54
C GLY A 321 32.69 -20.82 7.85
N GLY A 322 32.97 -22.13 8.01
CA GLY A 322 34.18 -22.78 7.52
C GLY A 322 35.45 -22.48 8.33
N PHE A 323 35.37 -21.68 9.41
CA PHE A 323 36.52 -21.39 10.27
C PHE A 323 36.88 -22.56 11.18
N TYR A 324 38.18 -22.70 11.44
CA TYR A 324 38.71 -23.80 12.23
C TYR A 324 38.14 -23.83 13.66
N ASP A 325 37.89 -25.03 14.16
CA ASP A 325 37.69 -25.30 15.58
C ASP A 325 38.39 -26.63 15.93
N HIS A 326 39.07 -26.66 17.05
CA HIS A 326 39.87 -27.80 17.47
C HIS A 326 39.07 -28.88 18.22
N VAL A 327 37.87 -28.57 18.72
CA VAL A 327 37.10 -29.49 19.56
C VAL A 327 36.35 -30.51 18.69
N PRO A 328 36.55 -31.83 18.91
CA PRO A 328 35.82 -32.86 18.19
C PRO A 328 34.31 -32.73 18.31
N THR A 329 33.62 -32.70 17.17
CA THR A 329 32.16 -32.71 17.13
C THR A 329 31.58 -34.07 17.53
N PRO A 330 30.45 -34.12 18.25
CA PRO A 330 29.72 -35.35 18.53
C PRO A 330 29.20 -36.06 17.28
N VAL A 331 29.67 -37.29 17.06
CA VAL A 331 29.29 -38.15 15.91
C VAL A 331 28.46 -39.37 16.29
N SER A 332 28.22 -39.59 17.58
CA SER A 332 27.47 -40.72 18.12
C SER A 332 26.55 -40.27 19.26
N GLY A 333 25.49 -41.03 19.51
CA GLY A 333 24.55 -40.75 20.61
C GLY A 333 23.63 -39.53 20.41
N VAL A 334 23.64 -38.94 19.22
CA VAL A 334 22.82 -37.78 18.81
C VAL A 334 21.53 -38.30 18.14
N PRO A 335 20.33 -38.08 18.71
CA PRO A 335 19.10 -38.70 18.21
C PRO A 335 18.51 -37.92 17.05
N ASN A 336 18.25 -38.56 15.91
CA ASN A 336 17.48 -37.95 14.81
C ASN A 336 16.18 -37.31 15.36
N PRO A 337 15.89 -36.04 15.03
CA PRO A 337 14.79 -35.29 15.65
C PRO A 337 13.41 -35.90 15.41
N ASP A 338 13.09 -36.27 14.17
CA ASP A 338 11.72 -36.53 13.70
C ASP A 338 11.60 -37.79 12.81
N GLY A 339 12.69 -38.54 12.64
CA GLY A 339 12.77 -39.73 11.80
C GLY A 339 13.01 -39.46 10.32
N ILE A 340 13.18 -38.19 9.91
CA ILE A 340 13.39 -37.81 8.51
C ILE A 340 14.87 -37.97 8.16
N ILE A 341 15.13 -38.54 6.97
CA ILE A 341 16.46 -38.61 6.37
C ILE A 341 16.55 -37.50 5.32
N GLY A 342 17.71 -36.85 5.22
CA GLY A 342 17.94 -35.77 4.28
C GLY A 342 17.85 -36.22 2.81
N PRO A 343 17.74 -35.27 1.88
CA PRO A 343 17.60 -35.57 0.46
C PRO A 343 18.89 -36.15 -0.16
N ASP A 344 18.75 -36.66 -1.38
CA ASP A 344 19.86 -36.94 -2.29
C ASP A 344 20.75 -35.70 -2.49
N PRO A 345 22.09 -35.83 -2.62
CA PRO A 345 22.86 -37.09 -2.69
C PRO A 345 23.39 -37.60 -1.34
N PHE A 346 23.19 -36.86 -0.24
CA PHE A 346 23.88 -37.14 1.01
C PHE A 346 23.13 -38.09 1.95
N TYR A 347 21.80 -38.19 1.83
CA TYR A 347 20.95 -39.03 2.69
C TYR A 347 21.30 -38.89 4.18
N PHE A 348 21.56 -37.64 4.61
CA PHE A 348 22.08 -37.37 5.94
C PHE A 348 21.04 -37.73 7.01
N ARG A 349 21.44 -38.52 8.01
CA ARG A 349 20.53 -39.08 9.01
C ARG A 349 20.27 -38.18 10.21
N PHE A 350 20.85 -36.98 10.26
CA PHE A 350 20.72 -36.05 11.39
C PHE A 350 21.11 -36.66 12.74
N ASP A 351 22.05 -37.60 12.74
CA ASP A 351 22.53 -38.38 13.90
C ASP A 351 23.96 -37.98 14.35
N ARG A 352 24.40 -36.79 13.96
CA ARG A 352 25.63 -36.13 14.42
C ARG A 352 25.46 -34.61 14.39
N LEU A 353 26.31 -33.89 15.12
CA LEU A 353 26.31 -32.43 15.18
C LEU A 353 27.30 -31.80 14.18
N GLY A 354 27.26 -30.47 14.08
CA GLY A 354 28.23 -29.65 13.37
C GLY A 354 29.35 -29.16 14.27
N VAL A 355 30.10 -28.17 13.80
CA VAL A 355 31.25 -27.59 14.51
C VAL A 355 30.78 -26.69 15.66
N ARG A 356 31.65 -26.50 16.66
CA ARG A 356 31.38 -25.63 17.80
C ARG A 356 31.27 -24.16 17.37
N VAL A 357 30.29 -23.46 17.94
CA VAL A 357 30.00 -22.05 17.68
C VAL A 357 30.08 -21.20 18.96
N PRO A 358 30.35 -19.89 18.86
CA PRO A 358 30.39 -18.99 20.01
C PRO A 358 29.00 -18.87 20.64
N THR A 359 28.91 -19.03 21.97
CA THR A 359 27.64 -18.81 22.69
C THR A 359 27.87 -18.16 24.05
N LEU A 360 27.11 -17.10 24.33
CA LEU A 360 27.12 -16.33 25.57
C LEU A 360 25.74 -16.38 26.25
N LEU A 361 25.73 -16.55 27.58
CA LEU A 361 24.54 -16.41 28.41
C LEU A 361 24.70 -15.25 29.39
N ILE A 362 23.86 -14.23 29.21
CA ILE A 362 23.95 -12.94 29.90
C ILE A 362 22.70 -12.73 30.74
N SER A 363 22.87 -12.60 32.05
CA SER A 363 21.79 -12.31 33.00
C SER A 363 22.42 -11.88 34.33
N PRO A 364 21.75 -11.05 35.15
CA PRO A 364 22.23 -10.76 36.50
C PRO A 364 22.19 -11.99 37.42
N TRP A 365 21.59 -13.10 37.00
CA TRP A 365 21.58 -14.37 37.76
C TRP A 365 22.81 -15.24 37.49
N ILE A 366 23.73 -14.82 36.62
CA ILE A 366 24.94 -15.55 36.23
C ILE A 366 26.16 -14.94 36.91
N ASP A 367 26.98 -15.78 37.54
CA ASP A 367 28.23 -15.36 38.15
C ASP A 367 29.24 -14.86 37.12
N LYS A 368 30.08 -13.91 37.56
CA LYS A 368 31.08 -13.27 36.71
C LYS A 368 32.08 -14.32 36.20
N GLY A 369 32.38 -14.28 34.90
CA GLY A 369 33.37 -15.17 34.29
C GLY A 369 33.00 -16.65 34.37
N THR A 370 31.72 -17.00 34.27
CA THR A 370 31.31 -18.40 34.27
C THR A 370 31.74 -19.08 32.96
N VAL A 371 32.22 -20.32 33.03
CA VAL A 371 32.38 -21.19 31.85
C VAL A 371 31.46 -22.38 31.98
N ILE A 372 30.59 -22.55 30.99
CA ILE A 372 29.63 -23.64 30.90
C ILE A 372 30.17 -24.67 29.91
N GLN A 373 30.52 -25.84 30.44
CA GLN A 373 31.10 -26.94 29.67
C GLN A 373 29.99 -27.91 29.21
N LYS A 374 30.16 -29.21 29.44
CA LYS A 374 29.16 -30.23 29.09
C LYS A 374 27.87 -30.08 29.91
N PRO A 375 26.68 -30.35 29.34
CA PRO A 375 25.44 -30.36 30.08
C PRO A 375 25.33 -31.58 31.00
N ASN A 376 24.55 -31.45 32.07
CA ASN A 376 24.28 -32.52 33.05
C ASN A 376 23.13 -33.47 32.65
N GLY A 377 22.73 -33.53 31.38
CA GLY A 377 21.65 -34.40 30.89
C GLY A 377 20.79 -33.73 29.83
N PRO A 378 19.63 -34.33 29.47
CA PRO A 378 18.95 -35.48 30.08
C PRO A 378 19.55 -36.87 29.83
N THR A 379 20.51 -37.03 28.93
CA THR A 379 21.28 -38.28 28.75
C THR A 379 22.79 -38.02 28.91
N PRO A 380 23.62 -39.05 29.12
CA PRO A 380 25.08 -38.88 29.17
C PRO A 380 25.70 -38.37 27.86
N THR A 381 24.97 -38.50 26.75
CA THR A 381 25.39 -38.02 25.43
C THR A 381 24.84 -36.65 25.09
N SER A 382 24.04 -36.03 25.96
CA SER A 382 23.48 -34.70 25.75
C SER A 382 24.58 -33.67 25.55
N GLU A 383 24.34 -32.73 24.63
CA GLU A 383 25.25 -31.63 24.33
C GLU A 383 24.47 -30.32 24.28
N PHE A 384 25.17 -29.20 24.41
CA PHE A 384 24.60 -27.91 24.08
C PHE A 384 24.66 -27.69 22.58
N GLU A 385 23.51 -27.42 21.99
CA GLU A 385 23.28 -27.12 20.56
C GLU A 385 21.97 -26.34 20.42
N HIS A 386 21.60 -25.87 19.22
CA HIS A 386 20.48 -24.92 19.07
C HIS A 386 19.14 -25.39 19.66
N SER A 387 18.85 -26.69 19.72
CA SER A 387 17.64 -27.23 20.37
C SER A 387 17.67 -27.16 21.90
N SER A 388 18.81 -26.79 22.49
CA SER A 388 18.94 -26.42 23.91
C SER A 388 18.09 -25.20 24.25
N ILE A 389 17.82 -24.33 23.27
CA ILE A 389 16.96 -23.15 23.41
C ILE A 389 15.50 -23.57 23.67
N PRO A 390 14.81 -24.32 22.76
CA PRO A 390 13.46 -24.78 23.03
C PRO A 390 13.37 -25.73 24.24
N ALA A 391 14.41 -26.54 24.50
CA ALA A 391 14.49 -27.36 25.72
C ALA A 391 14.47 -26.49 26.99
N THR A 392 15.24 -25.41 27.00
CA THR A 392 15.32 -24.47 28.13
C THR A 392 14.05 -23.64 28.27
N VAL A 393 13.48 -23.12 27.18
CA VAL A 393 12.22 -22.36 27.20
C VAL A 393 11.08 -23.19 27.82
N LYS A 394 11.00 -24.48 27.51
CA LYS A 394 10.00 -25.39 28.09
C LYS A 394 10.11 -25.51 29.60
N ARG A 395 11.33 -25.64 30.12
CA ARG A 395 11.61 -25.73 31.56
C ARG A 395 11.39 -24.40 32.27
N LEU A 396 11.98 -23.32 31.74
CA LEU A 396 11.87 -21.97 32.32
C LEU A 396 10.42 -21.50 32.45
N PHE A 397 9.63 -21.70 31.40
CA PHE A 397 8.26 -21.20 31.36
C PHE A 397 7.22 -22.27 31.70
N ASN A 398 7.64 -23.46 32.14
CA ASN A 398 6.74 -24.54 32.57
C ASN A 398 5.66 -24.86 31.51
N LEU A 399 6.07 -25.05 30.25
CA LEU A 399 5.14 -25.28 29.15
C LEU A 399 4.51 -26.68 29.24
N LYS A 400 3.19 -26.78 29.00
CA LYS A 400 2.46 -28.06 29.10
C LYS A 400 2.69 -29.01 27.91
N SER A 401 3.18 -28.50 26.79
CA SER A 401 3.37 -29.27 25.57
C SER A 401 4.59 -30.19 25.69
N ASN A 402 4.51 -31.39 25.11
CA ASN A 402 5.67 -32.28 24.92
C ASN A 402 6.85 -31.55 24.24
N PHE A 403 8.05 -32.14 24.34
CA PHE A 403 9.19 -31.78 23.50
C PHE A 403 8.79 -31.70 22.00
N LEU A 404 9.39 -30.79 21.24
CA LEU A 404 9.03 -30.51 19.85
C LEU A 404 9.42 -31.70 18.99
N THR A 405 10.59 -32.27 19.29
CA THR A 405 11.19 -33.41 18.61
C THR A 405 11.94 -34.27 19.63
N LYS A 406 12.61 -35.33 19.16
CA LYS A 406 13.56 -36.07 20.01
C LYS A 406 14.82 -35.26 20.33
N ARG A 407 15.10 -34.20 19.58
CA ARG A 407 16.31 -33.39 19.72
C ARG A 407 16.22 -32.45 20.91
N ASP A 408 15.15 -31.66 21.08
CA ASP A 408 14.99 -30.84 22.30
C ASP A 408 14.70 -31.68 23.56
N ALA A 409 14.21 -32.91 23.40
CA ALA A 409 14.11 -33.88 24.50
C ALA A 409 15.47 -34.42 24.95
N TRP A 410 16.50 -34.36 24.09
CA TRP A 410 17.85 -34.86 24.34
C TRP A 410 18.86 -33.75 24.62
N ALA A 411 18.67 -32.55 24.07
CA ALA A 411 19.60 -31.44 24.22
C ALA A 411 19.77 -31.02 25.68
N GLY A 412 20.98 -30.55 26.00
CA GLY A 412 21.24 -29.89 27.28
C GLY A 412 20.33 -28.68 27.48
N SER A 413 19.87 -28.43 28.70
CA SER A 413 19.21 -27.15 29.03
C SER A 413 20.09 -26.34 29.96
N PHE A 414 19.90 -25.02 29.94
CA PHE A 414 20.69 -24.09 30.75
C PHE A 414 19.83 -23.34 31.78
N ASP A 415 18.62 -23.80 32.07
CA ASP A 415 17.73 -23.21 33.07
C ASP A 415 18.28 -23.29 34.49
N SER A 416 19.03 -24.35 34.83
CA SER A 416 19.59 -24.55 36.17
C SER A 416 20.57 -23.43 36.57
N TYR A 417 21.24 -22.80 35.61
CA TYR A 417 22.22 -21.74 35.87
C TYR A 417 21.58 -20.47 36.44
N PHE A 418 20.28 -20.25 36.25
CA PHE A 418 19.58 -19.10 36.85
C PHE A 418 19.18 -19.30 38.32
N TYR A 419 19.37 -20.50 38.86
CA TYR A 419 19.06 -20.84 40.26
C TYR A 419 20.31 -21.02 41.12
N LEU A 420 21.51 -20.73 40.58
CA LEU A 420 22.76 -20.81 41.34
C LEU A 420 22.88 -19.71 42.40
N ARG A 421 22.10 -18.64 42.26
CA ARG A 421 22.08 -17.49 43.16
C ARG A 421 20.72 -17.31 43.78
N ASP A 422 20.70 -16.87 45.04
CA ASP A 422 19.47 -16.46 45.74
C ASP A 422 19.01 -15.04 45.35
N SER A 423 19.91 -14.21 44.80
CA SER A 423 19.63 -12.84 44.39
C SER A 423 20.41 -12.43 43.13
N PRO A 424 19.82 -11.56 42.28
CA PRO A 424 20.48 -11.05 41.09
C PRO A 424 21.67 -10.16 41.46
N ARG A 425 22.71 -10.18 40.63
CA ARG A 425 23.86 -9.29 40.70
C ARG A 425 23.47 -7.84 40.45
N GLU A 426 24.06 -6.94 41.23
CA GLU A 426 23.94 -5.49 41.05
C GLU A 426 25.17 -4.87 40.34
N ASP A 427 26.24 -5.65 40.17
CA ASP A 427 27.52 -5.21 39.61
C ASP A 427 27.62 -5.40 38.08
N CYS A 428 26.55 -5.81 37.40
CA CYS A 428 26.57 -5.99 35.94
C CYS A 428 26.85 -4.65 35.22
N PRO A 429 27.80 -4.60 34.26
CA PRO A 429 28.22 -3.36 33.61
C PRO A 429 27.04 -2.60 33.01
N GLU A 430 26.94 -1.29 33.26
CA GLU A 430 25.89 -0.46 32.64
C GLU A 430 26.22 -0.11 31.19
N LYS A 431 27.53 -0.01 30.88
CA LYS A 431 28.06 0.25 29.56
C LYS A 431 29.18 -0.72 29.26
N LEU A 432 29.23 -1.21 28.03
CA LEU A 432 30.36 -1.98 27.52
C LEU A 432 31.43 -1.03 26.96
N PRO A 433 32.64 -1.53 26.62
CA PRO A 433 33.65 -0.77 25.91
C PRO A 433 33.15 -0.20 24.57
N ASP A 434 33.96 0.64 23.92
CA ASP A 434 33.69 1.12 22.56
C ASP A 434 34.57 0.39 21.53
N VAL A 435 34.01 0.17 20.35
CA VAL A 435 34.74 -0.40 19.21
C VAL A 435 35.51 0.71 18.50
N LYS A 436 36.85 0.64 18.54
CA LYS A 436 37.79 1.70 18.14
C LYS A 436 37.74 2.12 16.66
N GLY A 437 37.10 1.34 15.78
CA GLY A 437 36.98 1.65 14.36
C GLY A 437 36.39 0.48 13.57
N SER A 438 36.28 0.65 12.25
CA SER A 438 36.02 -0.42 11.29
C SER A 438 37.15 -1.44 11.33
N LEU A 439 36.85 -2.75 11.32
CA LEU A 439 37.88 -3.79 11.15
C LEU A 439 38.08 -4.14 9.67
N ARG A 440 37.23 -3.63 8.77
CA ARG A 440 37.40 -3.74 7.32
C ARG A 440 38.15 -2.53 6.73
N PRO A 441 38.90 -2.72 5.63
CA PRO A 441 39.70 -1.66 5.01
C PRO A 441 38.91 -0.71 4.09
N PHE A 442 37.68 -1.07 3.68
CA PHE A 442 36.83 -0.29 2.78
C PHE A 442 35.41 -0.13 3.34
N GLY A 443 34.52 0.61 2.67
CA GLY A 443 33.11 0.80 3.09
C GLY A 443 32.19 -0.39 2.75
N PRO A 444 30.89 -0.34 3.07
CA PRO A 444 29.93 -1.36 2.64
C PRO A 444 29.90 -1.48 1.12
N ARG A 445 29.53 -2.65 0.58
CA ARG A 445 29.38 -2.85 -0.87
C ARG A 445 27.94 -3.18 -1.24
N GLY A 446 27.15 -2.13 -1.48
CA GLY A 446 25.77 -2.27 -1.94
C GLY A 446 25.64 -2.85 -3.36
N ASP A 447 26.69 -2.75 -4.17
CA ASP A 447 26.76 -3.25 -5.55
C ASP A 447 27.24 -4.72 -5.66
N ALA A 448 27.61 -5.34 -4.54
CA ALA A 448 28.06 -6.73 -4.50
C ALA A 448 26.93 -7.71 -4.87
N LYS A 449 27.34 -8.94 -5.23
CA LYS A 449 26.41 -10.07 -5.38
C LYS A 449 25.93 -10.55 -4.01
N LEU A 450 24.74 -11.14 -4.00
CA LEU A 450 24.16 -11.70 -2.78
C LEU A 450 24.91 -12.95 -2.29
N SER A 451 25.02 -13.10 -0.97
CA SER A 451 25.41 -14.36 -0.32
C SER A 451 24.34 -15.44 -0.51
N GLU A 452 24.66 -16.71 -0.24
CA GLU A 452 23.70 -17.81 -0.33
C GLU A 452 22.47 -17.54 0.54
N PHE A 453 22.68 -17.13 1.80
CA PHE A 453 21.60 -16.81 2.72
C PHE A 453 20.78 -15.58 2.31
N GLN A 454 21.43 -14.52 1.80
CA GLN A 454 20.71 -13.37 1.25
C GLN A 454 19.80 -13.75 0.07
N VAL A 455 20.23 -14.68 -0.80
CA VAL A 455 19.37 -15.20 -1.88
C VAL A 455 18.14 -15.91 -1.31
N GLU A 456 18.27 -16.69 -0.24
CA GLU A 456 17.14 -17.34 0.43
C GLU A 456 16.16 -16.31 1.02
N LEU A 457 16.67 -15.26 1.65
CA LEU A 457 15.86 -14.16 2.15
C LEU A 457 15.08 -13.45 1.03
N ILE A 458 15.65 -13.33 -0.16
CA ILE A 458 14.95 -12.77 -1.33
C ILE A 458 13.90 -13.74 -1.88
N GLN A 459 14.16 -15.04 -1.86
CA GLN A 459 13.14 -16.03 -2.20
C GLN A 459 11.96 -15.98 -1.20
N LEU A 460 12.25 -15.83 0.10
CA LEU A 460 11.22 -15.55 1.11
C LEU A 460 10.47 -14.25 0.79
N ALA A 461 11.17 -13.14 0.52
CA ALA A 461 10.55 -11.86 0.19
C ALA A 461 9.58 -11.98 -1.00
N SER A 462 9.97 -12.73 -2.04
CA SER A 462 9.10 -13.00 -3.21
C SER A 462 7.84 -13.79 -2.86
N GLN A 463 7.90 -14.63 -1.83
CA GLN A 463 6.71 -15.28 -1.31
C GLN A 463 5.82 -14.29 -0.57
N LEU A 464 6.43 -13.44 0.26
CA LEU A 464 5.74 -12.49 1.12
C LEU A 464 5.00 -11.42 0.32
N ASN A 465 5.48 -11.02 -0.86
CA ASN A 465 4.80 -10.05 -1.73
C ASN A 465 4.04 -10.70 -2.90
N GLY A 466 4.11 -12.02 -3.05
CA GLY A 466 3.40 -12.81 -4.06
C GLY A 466 4.17 -13.03 -5.37
N ASP A 467 5.28 -12.35 -5.62
CA ASP A 467 6.05 -12.43 -6.88
C ASP A 467 6.62 -13.82 -7.20
N HIS A 468 6.66 -14.74 -6.24
CA HIS A 468 7.04 -16.15 -6.45
C HIS A 468 6.23 -16.85 -7.56
N ILE A 469 5.07 -16.32 -7.95
CA ILE A 469 4.20 -16.85 -9.02
C ILE A 469 4.68 -16.38 -10.42
N LEU A 470 5.55 -15.37 -10.51
CA LEU A 470 6.05 -14.83 -11.77
C LEU A 470 7.18 -15.72 -12.35
N ASN A 471 7.37 -15.66 -13.68
CA ASN A 471 8.38 -16.44 -14.44
C ASN A 471 9.85 -16.16 -14.03
N ALA A 472 10.11 -15.26 -13.08
CA ALA A 472 11.44 -14.98 -12.53
C ALA A 472 11.91 -16.04 -11.51
N TYR A 473 11.01 -16.91 -11.02
CA TYR A 473 11.39 -18.00 -10.11
C TYR A 473 11.92 -19.22 -10.90
N PRO A 474 13.00 -19.91 -10.47
CA PRO A 474 13.76 -19.81 -9.21
C PRO A 474 15.01 -18.91 -9.28
N HIS A 475 15.08 -17.99 -10.24
CA HIS A 475 16.27 -17.18 -10.52
C HIS A 475 16.27 -15.82 -9.81
N ILE A 476 15.19 -15.47 -9.10
CA ILE A 476 15.09 -14.23 -8.33
C ILE A 476 16.21 -14.13 -7.29
N GLY A 477 16.79 -12.93 -7.14
CA GLY A 477 17.96 -12.68 -6.30
C GLY A 477 19.31 -12.93 -6.98
N LYS A 478 19.44 -13.86 -7.94
CA LYS A 478 20.76 -14.23 -8.51
C LYS A 478 21.48 -13.10 -9.25
N ASN A 479 20.72 -12.18 -9.84
CA ASN A 479 21.24 -11.04 -10.59
C ASN A 479 21.01 -9.70 -9.87
N MET A 480 20.56 -9.74 -8.61
CA MET A 480 20.35 -8.52 -7.81
C MET A 480 21.66 -8.13 -7.12
N THR A 481 21.84 -6.83 -7.00
CA THR A 481 22.82 -6.25 -6.07
C THR A 481 22.30 -6.28 -4.63
N VAL A 482 23.19 -6.21 -3.64
CA VAL A 482 22.83 -6.11 -2.21
C VAL A 482 21.86 -4.95 -1.94
N ASP A 483 22.05 -3.80 -2.58
CA ASP A 483 21.19 -2.62 -2.46
C ASP A 483 19.77 -2.86 -3.01
N GLU A 484 19.65 -3.51 -4.17
CA GLU A 484 18.36 -3.87 -4.76
C GLU A 484 17.63 -4.90 -3.91
N ALA A 485 18.35 -5.92 -3.45
CA ALA A 485 17.83 -6.97 -2.60
C ALA A 485 17.31 -6.43 -1.27
N ASN A 486 18.06 -5.52 -0.62
CA ASN A 486 17.60 -4.89 0.63
C ASN A 486 16.28 -4.13 0.43
N ARG A 487 16.18 -3.30 -0.62
CA ARG A 487 14.95 -2.56 -0.93
C ARG A 487 13.77 -3.49 -1.20
N TYR A 488 14.02 -4.58 -1.94
CA TYR A 488 13.01 -5.58 -2.26
C TYR A 488 12.50 -6.30 -1.00
N ALA A 489 13.41 -6.73 -0.12
CA ALA A 489 13.07 -7.41 1.13
C ALA A 489 12.25 -6.49 2.08
N GLU A 490 12.68 -5.22 2.23
CA GLU A 490 11.96 -4.25 3.07
C GLU A 490 10.55 -3.95 2.56
N ASP A 491 10.38 -3.79 1.24
CA ASP A 491 9.05 -3.61 0.63
C ASP A 491 8.17 -4.83 0.85
N ALA A 492 8.69 -6.03 0.58
CA ALA A 492 7.93 -7.27 0.71
C ALA A 492 7.41 -7.48 2.14
N VAL A 493 8.26 -7.26 3.15
CA VAL A 493 7.86 -7.40 4.56
C VAL A 493 6.84 -6.33 4.96
N ARG A 494 7.03 -5.08 4.51
CA ARG A 494 6.06 -3.99 4.76
C ARG A 494 4.68 -4.36 4.23
N ARG A 495 4.60 -4.75 2.95
CA ARG A 495 3.34 -5.10 2.28
C ARG A 495 2.67 -6.30 2.94
N PHE A 496 3.43 -7.35 3.25
CA PHE A 496 2.93 -8.53 3.96
C PHE A 496 2.29 -8.17 5.31
N LEU A 497 2.96 -7.36 6.13
CA LEU A 497 2.44 -6.96 7.45
C LEU A 497 1.27 -5.99 7.34
N GLU A 498 1.26 -5.08 6.39
CA GLU A 498 0.15 -4.15 6.14
C GLU A 498 -1.12 -4.88 5.69
N ALA A 499 -0.98 -5.80 4.74
CA ALA A 499 -2.07 -6.64 4.27
C ALA A 499 -2.63 -7.51 5.41
N GLY A 500 -1.75 -8.13 6.21
CA GLY A 500 -2.16 -8.89 7.38
C GLY A 500 -2.93 -8.05 8.41
N ARG A 501 -2.47 -6.83 8.70
CA ARG A 501 -3.18 -5.90 9.61
C ARG A 501 -4.52 -5.45 9.03
N ALA A 502 -4.60 -5.22 7.71
CA ALA A 502 -5.85 -4.87 7.04
C ALA A 502 -6.87 -6.02 7.10
N ALA A 503 -6.43 -7.26 6.85
CA ALA A 503 -7.26 -8.44 6.96
C ALA A 503 -7.79 -8.68 8.39
N ILE A 504 -6.94 -8.49 9.42
CA ILE A 504 -7.39 -8.53 10.82
C ILE A 504 -8.48 -7.47 11.09
N ARG A 505 -8.29 -6.23 10.62
CA ARG A 505 -9.29 -5.16 10.78
C ARG A 505 -10.60 -5.46 10.05
N ALA A 506 -10.55 -6.20 8.95
CA ALA A 506 -11.71 -6.65 8.20
C ALA A 506 -12.42 -7.87 8.82
N GLY A 507 -11.92 -8.41 9.94
CA GLY A 507 -12.52 -9.56 10.62
C GLY A 507 -12.20 -10.91 9.98
N ALA A 508 -11.11 -11.02 9.22
CA ALA A 508 -10.65 -12.28 8.65
C ALA A 508 -10.28 -13.31 9.73
N ASP A 509 -10.39 -14.60 9.42
CA ASP A 509 -10.01 -15.68 10.32
C ASP A 509 -8.52 -15.59 10.69
N GLU A 510 -8.24 -15.39 11.98
CA GLU A 510 -6.87 -15.26 12.49
C GLU A 510 -6.00 -16.52 12.26
N SER A 511 -6.62 -17.67 11.99
CA SER A 511 -5.91 -18.91 11.67
C SER A 511 -5.38 -18.97 10.24
N ALA A 512 -5.91 -18.12 9.35
CA ALA A 512 -5.56 -18.09 7.94
C ALA A 512 -4.12 -17.63 7.72
N ILE A 513 -3.46 -18.22 6.72
CA ILE A 513 -2.13 -17.82 6.28
C ILE A 513 -2.27 -16.59 5.38
N VAL A 514 -1.45 -15.56 5.62
CA VAL A 514 -1.41 -14.39 4.74
C VAL A 514 -0.78 -14.80 3.41
N THR A 515 -1.58 -14.78 2.36
CA THR A 515 -1.15 -15.07 0.99
C THR A 515 -1.29 -13.80 0.15
N MET A 516 -0.16 -13.30 -0.34
CA MET A 516 -0.12 -12.15 -1.25
C MET A 516 -0.12 -12.64 -2.70
N ARG A 517 -0.75 -11.87 -3.59
CA ARG A 517 -0.63 -12.04 -5.04
C ARG A 517 0.37 -11.00 -5.56
N PRO A 518 1.19 -11.32 -6.58
CA PRO A 518 2.12 -10.36 -7.16
C PRO A 518 1.39 -9.06 -7.45
N GLU A 519 2.09 -7.93 -7.28
CA GLU A 519 1.57 -6.62 -7.68
C GLU A 519 1.17 -6.62 -9.17
N GLY A 520 1.88 -7.44 -9.97
CA GLY A 520 1.62 -7.76 -11.38
C GLY A 520 0.52 -8.79 -11.67
N MET A 521 -0.11 -9.41 -10.67
CA MET A 521 -1.22 -10.37 -10.86
C MET A 521 -2.56 -9.86 -10.32
N LEU A 522 -2.54 -8.90 -9.40
CA LEU A 522 -3.71 -8.02 -9.20
C LEU A 522 -3.96 -7.17 -10.45
N SER A 523 -2.94 -6.99 -11.29
CA SER A 523 -3.00 -6.32 -12.58
C SER A 523 -3.31 -7.21 -13.78
N ASN A 524 -3.47 -8.53 -13.67
CA ASN A 524 -3.66 -9.39 -14.87
C ASN A 524 -5.08 -9.92 -15.06
N HIS A 525 -6.05 -9.44 -14.28
CA HIS A 525 -7.44 -9.48 -14.71
C HIS A 525 -7.82 -8.09 -15.23
N PRO A 526 -8.09 -7.95 -16.55
CA PRO A 526 -8.59 -6.70 -17.13
C PRO A 526 -9.76 -6.12 -16.33
N SER A 527 -10.61 -6.98 -15.75
CA SER A 527 -11.75 -6.61 -14.92
C SER A 527 -11.37 -5.96 -13.58
N ASN A 528 -10.24 -6.32 -12.95
CA ASN A 528 -9.87 -5.76 -11.64
C ASN A 528 -9.17 -4.40 -11.73
N ILE A 529 -8.35 -4.17 -12.77
CA ILE A 529 -7.80 -2.82 -13.03
C ILE A 529 -8.88 -1.87 -13.48
N LEU A 530 -9.77 -2.35 -14.36
CA LEU A 530 -10.92 -1.56 -14.77
C LEU A 530 -11.78 -1.23 -13.54
N TRP A 531 -12.03 -2.20 -12.65
CA TRP A 531 -12.75 -1.96 -11.40
C TRP A 531 -12.07 -0.93 -10.50
N VAL A 532 -10.77 -1.06 -10.19
CA VAL A 532 -10.05 -0.10 -9.33
C VAL A 532 -10.00 1.29 -9.98
N SER A 533 -9.65 1.35 -11.26
CA SER A 533 -9.51 2.61 -11.98
C SER A 533 -10.85 3.32 -12.16
N MET A 534 -11.91 2.60 -12.52
CA MET A 534 -13.25 3.18 -12.62
C MET A 534 -13.83 3.55 -11.26
N SER A 535 -13.57 2.77 -10.21
CA SER A 535 -14.03 3.12 -8.85
C SER A 535 -13.31 4.37 -8.34
N ALA A 536 -12.00 4.48 -8.58
CA ALA A 536 -11.22 5.68 -8.25
C ALA A 536 -11.66 6.87 -9.10
N SER A 537 -11.87 6.69 -10.40
CA SER A 537 -12.36 7.74 -11.31
C SER A 537 -13.78 8.19 -10.94
N ALA A 538 -14.66 7.25 -10.58
CA ALA A 538 -15.99 7.56 -10.07
C ALA A 538 -15.93 8.35 -8.76
N MET A 539 -15.02 8.00 -7.82
CA MET A 539 -14.81 8.79 -6.60
C MET A 539 -14.32 10.21 -6.91
N LEU A 540 -13.43 10.37 -7.89
CA LEU A 540 -12.98 11.69 -8.36
C LEU A 540 -14.10 12.49 -9.05
N ILE A 541 -15.00 11.85 -9.79
CA ILE A 541 -16.16 12.55 -10.37
C ILE A 541 -17.20 12.88 -9.28
N VAL A 542 -17.40 12.02 -8.29
CA VAL A 542 -18.25 12.34 -7.13
C VAL A 542 -17.69 13.53 -6.35
N GLN A 543 -16.37 13.67 -6.27
CA GLN A 543 -15.73 14.88 -5.74
C GLN A 543 -16.07 16.16 -6.55
N ASN A 544 -16.39 16.06 -7.85
CA ASN A 544 -16.89 17.20 -8.62
C ASN A 544 -18.22 17.73 -8.08
N LEU A 545 -19.06 16.91 -7.44
CA LEU A 545 -20.30 17.40 -6.82
C LEU A 545 -20.00 18.37 -5.67
N LEU A 546 -18.91 18.12 -4.92
CA LEU A 546 -18.42 19.06 -3.90
C LEU A 546 -17.85 20.31 -4.56
N GLY A 547 -17.11 20.16 -5.66
CA GLY A 547 -16.60 21.28 -6.45
C GLY A 547 -17.72 22.19 -6.98
N PHE A 548 -18.75 21.60 -7.60
CA PHE A 548 -19.96 22.29 -8.04
C PHE A 548 -20.67 22.98 -6.88
N ALA A 549 -20.90 22.29 -5.76
CA ALA A 549 -21.56 22.90 -4.61
C ALA A 549 -20.83 24.14 -4.09
N MET A 550 -19.49 24.09 -3.99
CA MET A 550 -18.68 25.25 -3.55
C MET A 550 -18.65 26.36 -4.60
N LEU A 551 -18.48 26.02 -5.89
CA LEU A 551 -18.50 26.98 -6.99
C LEU A 551 -19.84 27.71 -7.05
N CYS A 552 -20.94 26.95 -7.07
CA CYS A 552 -22.29 27.48 -7.16
C CYS A 552 -22.64 28.34 -5.93
N ALA A 553 -22.29 27.88 -4.72
CA ALA A 553 -22.47 28.68 -3.50
C ALA A 553 -21.73 30.02 -3.61
N GLY A 554 -20.45 30.01 -3.99
CA GLY A 554 -19.66 31.24 -4.13
C GLY A 554 -20.19 32.21 -5.18
N SER A 555 -20.77 31.69 -6.28
CA SER A 555 -21.25 32.46 -7.44
C SER A 555 -22.64 33.08 -7.28
N VAL A 556 -23.46 32.63 -6.33
CA VAL A 556 -24.77 33.25 -6.04
C VAL A 556 -24.68 34.32 -4.95
N ARG A 557 -25.71 35.17 -4.83
CA ARG A 557 -25.84 36.12 -3.70
C ARG A 557 -26.03 35.35 -2.38
N ALA A 558 -25.49 35.89 -1.28
CA ALA A 558 -25.44 35.23 0.04
C ALA A 558 -26.82 34.75 0.55
N LYS A 559 -27.89 35.47 0.21
CA LYS A 559 -29.27 35.17 0.59
C LYS A 559 -29.86 33.90 -0.06
N ASN A 560 -29.11 33.24 -0.95
CA ASN A 560 -29.50 32.06 -1.72
C ASN A 560 -28.48 30.92 -1.61
N ALA A 561 -27.51 31.03 -0.68
CA ALA A 561 -26.41 30.07 -0.56
C ALA A 561 -26.89 28.71 -0.04
N MET A 562 -27.81 28.69 0.92
CA MET A 562 -28.40 27.43 1.41
C MET A 562 -29.21 26.75 0.31
N ASN A 563 -30.02 27.53 -0.42
CA ASN A 563 -30.84 27.01 -1.50
C ASN A 563 -29.99 26.30 -2.56
N ILE A 564 -28.93 26.95 -3.06
CA ILE A 564 -28.11 26.35 -4.13
C ILE A 564 -27.31 25.13 -3.64
N MET A 565 -26.87 25.11 -2.38
CA MET A 565 -26.24 23.91 -1.81
C MET A 565 -27.25 22.75 -1.69
N LEU A 566 -28.48 23.06 -1.27
CA LEU A 566 -29.55 22.06 -1.18
C LEU A 566 -29.91 21.50 -2.55
N THR A 567 -29.99 22.33 -3.59
CA THR A 567 -30.27 21.83 -4.95
C THR A 567 -29.18 20.90 -5.45
N ASN A 568 -27.90 21.16 -5.15
CA ASN A 568 -26.80 20.24 -5.48
C ASN A 568 -26.95 18.87 -4.79
N VAL A 569 -27.32 18.85 -3.51
CA VAL A 569 -27.60 17.60 -2.78
C VAL A 569 -28.81 16.88 -3.39
N VAL A 570 -29.84 17.63 -3.77
CA VAL A 570 -31.07 17.10 -4.35
C VAL A 570 -30.84 16.51 -5.73
N ASP A 571 -30.06 17.18 -6.57
CA ASP A 571 -29.65 16.69 -7.88
C ASP A 571 -28.94 15.33 -7.73
N ALA A 572 -28.07 15.20 -6.73
CA ALA A 572 -27.43 13.93 -6.43
C ALA A 572 -28.44 12.85 -6.03
N VAL A 573 -29.29 13.08 -5.01
CA VAL A 573 -30.18 12.01 -4.49
C VAL A 573 -31.33 11.67 -5.44
N VAL A 574 -31.95 12.65 -6.09
CA VAL A 574 -33.05 12.42 -7.05
C VAL A 574 -32.50 11.83 -8.34
N GLY A 575 -31.38 12.37 -8.83
CA GLY A 575 -30.71 11.84 -10.01
C GLY A 575 -30.19 10.42 -9.78
N SER A 576 -29.72 10.05 -8.58
CA SER A 576 -29.39 8.65 -8.23
C SER A 576 -30.58 7.72 -8.43
N ILE A 577 -31.72 8.05 -7.85
CA ILE A 577 -32.91 7.20 -7.95
C ILE A 577 -33.43 7.15 -9.38
N SER A 578 -33.48 8.28 -10.09
CA SER A 578 -33.96 8.32 -11.47
C SER A 578 -33.05 7.56 -12.44
N TYR A 579 -31.73 7.74 -12.31
CA TYR A 579 -30.74 7.05 -13.13
C TYR A 579 -30.69 5.55 -12.85
N TYR A 580 -30.84 5.16 -11.57
CA TYR A 580 -30.98 3.75 -11.16
C TYR A 580 -32.22 3.09 -11.78
N LEU A 581 -33.38 3.73 -11.65
CA LEU A 581 -34.65 3.16 -12.11
C LEU A 581 -34.71 3.08 -13.64
N PHE A 582 -34.31 4.15 -14.33
CA PHE A 582 -34.53 4.33 -15.77
C PHE A 582 -33.27 4.66 -16.55
N GLY A 583 -32.46 5.59 -16.05
CA GLY A 583 -31.41 6.20 -16.86
C GLY A 583 -30.35 5.21 -17.35
N PHE A 584 -29.83 4.33 -16.48
CA PHE A 584 -28.85 3.33 -16.90
C PHE A 584 -29.41 2.39 -17.98
N ALA A 585 -30.68 2.01 -17.85
CA ALA A 585 -31.35 1.12 -18.79
C ALA A 585 -31.48 1.74 -20.18
N PHE A 586 -31.89 3.01 -20.25
CA PHE A 586 -32.01 3.72 -21.52
C PHE A 586 -30.65 4.03 -22.15
N ALA A 587 -29.61 4.27 -21.34
CA ALA A 587 -28.26 4.55 -21.84
C ALA A 587 -27.55 3.28 -22.36
N PHE A 588 -27.59 2.17 -21.61
CA PHE A 588 -26.71 1.01 -21.84
C PHE A 588 -27.41 -0.34 -21.96
N GLY A 589 -28.74 -0.41 -21.87
CA GLY A 589 -29.49 -1.67 -21.95
C GLY A 589 -29.45 -2.33 -23.34
N THR A 590 -29.06 -3.60 -23.41
CA THR A 590 -28.88 -4.41 -24.64
C THR A 590 -29.95 -5.48 -24.93
N GLY A 591 -31.15 -5.39 -24.33
CA GLY A 591 -32.26 -6.35 -24.52
C GLY A 591 -32.86 -6.39 -25.94
N SER A 592 -33.77 -7.35 -26.20
CA SER A 592 -34.37 -7.59 -27.53
C SER A 592 -35.16 -6.42 -28.14
N GLY A 593 -35.55 -5.43 -27.33
CA GLY A 593 -36.19 -4.18 -27.79
C GLY A 593 -35.22 -3.02 -28.00
N SER A 594 -33.93 -3.21 -27.68
CA SER A 594 -32.89 -2.20 -27.84
C SER A 594 -32.64 -1.94 -29.33
N ASN A 595 -32.41 -0.68 -29.66
CA ASN A 595 -32.16 -0.24 -31.02
C ASN A 595 -31.21 0.96 -30.99
N PRO A 596 -30.70 1.43 -32.15
CA PRO A 596 -29.68 2.49 -32.16
C PRO A 596 -30.07 3.81 -31.48
N PHE A 597 -31.35 4.02 -31.17
CA PHE A 597 -31.87 5.20 -30.50
C PHE A 597 -31.98 5.07 -28.97
N ILE A 598 -32.27 3.88 -28.42
CA ILE A 598 -32.57 3.71 -26.99
C ILE A 598 -32.34 2.26 -26.51
N GLY A 599 -31.81 2.12 -25.29
CA GLY A 599 -31.70 0.83 -24.58
C GLY A 599 -32.99 0.41 -23.87
N THR A 600 -33.23 -0.89 -23.70
CA THR A 600 -34.50 -1.41 -23.14
C THR A 600 -34.37 -2.53 -22.10
N SER A 601 -33.20 -2.69 -21.49
CA SER A 601 -32.95 -3.68 -20.42
C SER A 601 -32.14 -3.07 -19.28
N SER A 602 -31.97 -3.80 -18.17
CA SER A 602 -31.24 -3.33 -16.98
C SER A 602 -31.92 -2.22 -16.16
N PHE A 603 -33.25 -2.09 -16.25
CA PHE A 603 -34.05 -1.25 -15.35
C PHE A 603 -33.79 -1.65 -13.89
N ALA A 604 -33.59 -0.67 -13.02
CA ALA A 604 -33.25 -0.90 -11.61
C ALA A 604 -32.01 -1.82 -11.42
N LEU A 605 -31.06 -1.76 -12.36
CA LEU A 605 -29.86 -2.61 -12.43
C LEU A 605 -30.15 -4.12 -12.42
N LYS A 606 -31.33 -4.51 -12.91
CA LYS A 606 -31.67 -5.92 -13.08
C LYS A 606 -30.63 -6.58 -14.00
N ASP A 607 -30.18 -7.76 -13.60
CA ASP A 607 -29.20 -8.58 -14.33
C ASP A 607 -27.80 -7.91 -14.44
N ILE A 608 -27.42 -7.09 -13.43
CA ILE A 608 -26.07 -6.53 -13.22
C ILE A 608 -25.54 -7.00 -11.84
N PRO A 609 -24.28 -7.49 -11.74
CA PRO A 609 -23.25 -7.48 -12.78
C PRO A 609 -23.47 -8.55 -13.86
N ASN A 610 -22.93 -8.29 -15.06
CA ASN A 610 -22.89 -9.22 -16.19
C ASN A 610 -21.56 -9.08 -16.97
N ASP A 611 -21.45 -9.75 -18.11
CA ASP A 611 -20.22 -9.78 -18.92
C ASP A 611 -19.84 -8.41 -19.52
N GLU A 612 -20.81 -7.48 -19.67
CA GLU A 612 -20.60 -6.15 -20.24
C GLU A 612 -20.44 -5.06 -19.18
N TYR A 613 -21.21 -5.13 -18.09
CA TYR A 613 -21.30 -4.06 -17.09
C TYR A 613 -21.25 -4.57 -15.64
N ASP A 614 -20.55 -3.82 -14.79
CA ASP A 614 -20.47 -4.01 -13.33
C ASP A 614 -20.95 -2.75 -12.59
N TYR A 615 -21.16 -2.85 -11.27
CA TYR A 615 -21.63 -1.74 -10.42
C TYR A 615 -20.72 -0.50 -10.47
N SER A 616 -19.43 -0.68 -10.72
CA SER A 616 -18.50 0.44 -10.90
C SER A 616 -18.78 1.24 -12.17
N PHE A 617 -19.25 0.59 -13.25
CA PHE A 617 -19.68 1.27 -14.48
C PHE A 617 -20.96 2.06 -14.25
N PHE A 618 -21.92 1.51 -13.49
CA PHE A 618 -23.09 2.26 -13.06
C PHE A 618 -22.70 3.51 -12.26
N LEU A 619 -21.85 3.36 -11.24
CA LEU A 619 -21.43 4.49 -10.39
C LEU A 619 -20.71 5.56 -11.20
N TYR A 620 -19.85 5.15 -12.13
CA TYR A 620 -19.14 6.03 -13.05
C TYR A 620 -20.13 6.85 -13.90
N GLN A 621 -21.05 6.17 -14.61
CA GLN A 621 -22.01 6.82 -15.52
C GLN A 621 -23.07 7.65 -14.79
N TRP A 622 -23.46 7.23 -13.59
CA TRP A 622 -24.32 8.02 -12.72
C TRP A 622 -23.69 9.38 -12.41
N ALA A 623 -22.38 9.41 -12.12
CA ALA A 623 -21.69 10.65 -11.77
C ALA A 623 -21.73 11.70 -12.90
N PHE A 624 -21.67 11.27 -14.17
CA PHE A 624 -21.91 12.14 -15.33
C PHE A 624 -23.36 12.64 -15.40
N ALA A 625 -24.33 11.76 -15.18
CA ALA A 625 -25.75 12.12 -15.20
C ALA A 625 -26.10 13.22 -14.18
N ILE A 626 -25.47 13.20 -13.00
CA ILE A 626 -25.65 14.24 -11.98
C ILE A 626 -24.94 15.53 -12.35
N ALA A 627 -23.77 15.46 -13.00
CA ALA A 627 -23.11 16.67 -13.51
C ALA A 627 -24.03 17.44 -14.48
N VAL A 628 -24.76 16.75 -15.36
CA VAL A 628 -25.74 17.38 -16.27
C VAL A 628 -26.86 18.11 -15.52
N ALA A 629 -27.40 17.49 -14.47
CA ALA A 629 -28.42 18.11 -13.62
C ALA A 629 -27.87 19.36 -12.89
N GLY A 630 -26.66 19.26 -12.33
CA GLY A 630 -25.97 20.37 -11.64
C GLY A 630 -25.67 21.56 -12.55
N ILE A 631 -25.29 21.32 -13.80
CA ILE A 631 -25.11 22.38 -14.81
C ILE A 631 -26.43 23.13 -15.02
N THR A 632 -27.53 22.39 -15.19
CA THR A 632 -28.86 22.97 -15.41
C THR A 632 -29.32 23.78 -14.20
N SER A 633 -29.11 23.27 -12.98
CA SER A 633 -29.52 23.96 -11.74
C SER A 633 -28.76 25.27 -11.51
N GLY A 634 -27.51 25.35 -11.97
CA GLY A 634 -26.70 26.58 -12.00
C GLY A 634 -27.34 27.71 -12.82
N SER A 635 -27.79 27.42 -14.05
CA SER A 635 -28.39 28.42 -14.95
C SER A 635 -29.67 29.04 -14.41
N ILE A 636 -30.40 28.32 -13.57
CA ILE A 636 -31.71 28.72 -13.03
C ILE A 636 -31.66 29.09 -11.53
N ALA A 637 -30.46 29.23 -10.97
CA ALA A 637 -30.26 29.55 -9.55
C ALA A 637 -30.94 30.86 -9.11
N GLU A 638 -31.24 30.95 -7.81
CA GLU A 638 -31.80 32.12 -7.08
C GLU A 638 -33.29 32.44 -7.27
N ARG A 639 -33.96 31.93 -8.31
CA ARG A 639 -35.37 32.27 -8.57
C ARG A 639 -36.29 31.09 -8.95
N THR A 640 -35.73 29.88 -9.04
CA THR A 640 -36.51 28.67 -9.31
C THR A 640 -37.07 28.08 -8.02
N GLN A 641 -38.30 27.57 -8.10
CA GLN A 641 -38.94 26.82 -7.01
C GLN A 641 -38.28 25.46 -6.78
N PHE A 642 -38.18 25.06 -5.52
CA PHE A 642 -37.61 23.76 -5.12
C PHE A 642 -38.26 22.56 -5.82
N SER A 643 -39.58 22.57 -6.01
CA SER A 643 -40.31 21.51 -6.70
C SER A 643 -39.94 21.38 -8.18
N ALA A 644 -39.63 22.48 -8.86
CA ALA A 644 -39.17 22.41 -10.25
C ALA A 644 -37.83 21.68 -10.34
N TYR A 645 -36.91 21.90 -9.39
CA TYR A 645 -35.64 21.18 -9.32
C TYR A 645 -35.84 19.67 -9.26
N LEU A 646 -36.73 19.18 -8.39
CA LEU A 646 -37.04 17.76 -8.29
C LEU A 646 -37.54 17.17 -9.61
N ILE A 647 -38.45 17.88 -10.29
CA ILE A 647 -39.12 17.38 -11.50
C ILE A 647 -38.14 17.33 -12.69
N PHE A 648 -37.43 18.45 -12.95
CA PHE A 648 -36.54 18.47 -14.10
C PHE A 648 -35.33 17.57 -13.88
N SER A 649 -34.77 17.51 -12.65
CA SER A 649 -33.62 16.67 -12.33
C SER A 649 -33.95 15.19 -12.52
N PHE A 650 -35.13 14.76 -12.06
CA PHE A 650 -35.63 13.41 -12.29
C PHE A 650 -35.79 13.10 -13.79
N PHE A 651 -36.41 13.99 -14.57
CA PHE A 651 -36.64 13.74 -16.00
C PHE A 651 -35.36 13.81 -16.84
N LEU A 652 -34.47 14.76 -16.53
CA LEU A 652 -33.21 14.97 -17.22
C LEU A 652 -32.27 13.78 -17.01
N SER A 653 -32.03 13.37 -15.76
CA SER A 653 -31.17 12.22 -15.45
C SER A 653 -31.82 10.88 -15.78
N GLY A 654 -33.15 10.77 -15.77
CA GLY A 654 -33.87 9.52 -16.03
C GLY A 654 -34.15 9.23 -17.51
N PHE A 655 -34.23 10.26 -18.35
CA PHE A 655 -34.69 10.10 -19.74
C PHE A 655 -33.90 10.94 -20.75
N VAL A 656 -33.79 12.26 -20.57
CA VAL A 656 -33.21 13.13 -21.61
C VAL A 656 -31.72 12.88 -21.84
N TYR A 657 -30.92 12.91 -20.78
CA TYR A 657 -29.47 12.63 -20.84
C TYR A 657 -29.14 11.20 -21.27
N PRO A 658 -29.77 10.16 -20.69
CA PRO A 658 -29.51 8.76 -21.07
C PRO A 658 -29.64 8.45 -22.56
N LEU A 659 -30.58 9.09 -23.26
CA LEU A 659 -30.76 8.86 -24.70
C LEU A 659 -29.59 9.44 -25.51
N VAL A 660 -29.08 10.62 -25.12
CA VAL A 660 -27.88 11.18 -25.73
C VAL A 660 -26.66 10.31 -25.45
N ALA A 661 -26.51 9.85 -24.20
CA ALA A 661 -25.47 8.89 -23.83
C ALA A 661 -25.59 7.59 -24.62
N HIS A 662 -26.80 7.08 -24.88
CA HIS A 662 -27.01 5.91 -25.73
C HIS A 662 -26.50 6.14 -27.15
N TRP A 663 -26.82 7.28 -27.76
CA TRP A 663 -26.45 7.56 -29.15
C TRP A 663 -24.93 7.57 -29.37
N VAL A 664 -24.18 8.08 -28.39
CA VAL A 664 -22.74 8.35 -28.54
C VAL A 664 -21.87 7.32 -27.82
N TRP A 665 -22.27 6.83 -26.64
CA TRP A 665 -21.45 5.95 -25.80
C TRP A 665 -21.89 4.50 -25.75
N SER A 666 -23.12 4.18 -26.15
CA SER A 666 -23.51 2.76 -26.29
C SER A 666 -22.79 2.13 -27.49
N PRO A 667 -22.34 0.86 -27.39
CA PRO A 667 -21.86 0.11 -28.56
C PRO A 667 -22.90 -0.01 -29.69
N THR A 668 -24.19 0.11 -29.35
CA THR A 668 -25.30 0.04 -30.30
C THR A 668 -25.80 1.40 -30.79
N GLY A 669 -25.29 2.50 -30.24
CA GLY A 669 -25.75 3.85 -30.54
C GLY A 669 -25.53 4.24 -32.00
N TRP A 670 -26.49 4.93 -32.61
CA TRP A 670 -26.43 5.30 -34.03
C TRP A 670 -25.29 6.27 -34.38
N LEU A 671 -24.79 7.04 -33.42
CA LEU A 671 -23.70 8.01 -33.60
C LEU A 671 -22.38 7.53 -32.98
N SER A 672 -22.39 6.35 -32.35
CA SER A 672 -21.27 5.84 -31.56
C SER A 672 -20.04 5.54 -32.44
N PRO A 673 -18.85 6.01 -32.04
CA PRO A 673 -17.59 5.72 -32.74
C PRO A 673 -17.13 4.26 -32.51
N SER A 674 -17.74 3.57 -31.55
CA SER A 674 -17.46 2.18 -31.18
C SER A 674 -18.42 1.17 -31.84
N CYS A 675 -19.41 1.65 -32.61
CA CYS A 675 -20.37 0.78 -33.29
C CYS A 675 -19.73 0.07 -34.50
N SER A 676 -20.24 -1.11 -34.86
CA SER A 676 -19.82 -1.84 -36.06
C SER A 676 -20.21 -1.15 -37.37
N SER A 677 -21.26 -0.31 -37.35
CA SER A 677 -21.71 0.49 -38.49
C SER A 677 -21.52 1.98 -38.20
N LEU A 678 -20.41 2.53 -38.66
CA LEU A 678 -20.02 3.89 -38.34
C LEU A 678 -20.79 4.92 -39.18
N PHE A 679 -21.48 5.84 -38.51
CA PHE A 679 -22.08 7.00 -39.16
C PHE A 679 -21.00 7.83 -39.87
N LEU A 680 -21.20 8.08 -41.18
CA LEU A 680 -20.25 8.79 -42.05
C LEU A 680 -18.82 8.21 -42.03
N GLY A 681 -18.66 6.91 -41.77
CA GLY A 681 -17.35 6.26 -41.71
C GLY A 681 -16.48 6.70 -40.52
N SER A 682 -17.10 7.29 -39.49
CA SER A 682 -16.42 7.79 -38.29
C SER A 682 -17.16 7.46 -36.99
N GLY A 683 -18.44 7.84 -36.91
CA GLY A 683 -19.10 8.14 -35.64
C GLY A 683 -18.65 9.49 -35.07
N ALA A 684 -19.38 10.00 -34.07
CA ALA A 684 -18.98 11.22 -33.36
C ALA A 684 -18.02 10.86 -32.22
N ILE A 685 -16.96 11.65 -32.06
CA ILE A 685 -15.95 11.43 -31.01
C ILE A 685 -16.25 12.40 -29.89
N ASP A 686 -16.99 11.93 -28.89
CA ASP A 686 -17.15 12.65 -27.63
C ASP A 686 -16.65 11.78 -26.48
N PHE A 687 -15.33 11.79 -26.26
CA PHE A 687 -14.68 10.82 -25.40
C PHE A 687 -15.16 10.84 -23.94
N ALA A 688 -15.33 12.03 -23.37
CA ALA A 688 -15.77 12.18 -21.98
C ALA A 688 -17.00 13.10 -21.81
N GLY A 689 -17.56 13.71 -22.88
CA GLY A 689 -18.85 14.43 -22.79
C GLY A 689 -18.83 15.96 -22.97
N SER A 690 -18.15 16.52 -23.97
CA SER A 690 -18.39 17.93 -24.38
C SER A 690 -19.82 18.13 -24.90
N GLY A 691 -20.33 17.16 -25.66
CA GLY A 691 -21.70 17.08 -26.14
C GLY A 691 -22.62 16.44 -25.10
N VAL A 692 -22.35 15.18 -24.79
CA VAL A 692 -23.22 14.30 -23.99
C VAL A 692 -23.50 14.87 -22.59
N VAL A 693 -22.55 15.59 -21.99
CA VAL A 693 -22.71 16.15 -20.63
C VAL A 693 -22.89 17.67 -20.71
N HIS A 694 -21.86 18.37 -21.23
CA HIS A 694 -21.80 19.81 -21.11
C HIS A 694 -22.79 20.51 -22.05
N LEU A 695 -22.88 20.11 -23.32
CA LEU A 695 -23.88 20.68 -24.23
C LEU A 695 -25.31 20.33 -23.80
N VAL A 696 -25.56 19.09 -23.35
CA VAL A 696 -26.89 18.70 -22.82
C VAL A 696 -27.29 19.57 -21.63
N GLY A 697 -26.43 19.68 -20.62
CA GLY A 697 -26.71 20.49 -19.42
C GLY A 697 -26.84 21.99 -19.77
N GLY A 698 -25.97 22.49 -20.64
CA GLY A 698 -25.97 23.89 -21.07
C GLY A 698 -27.23 24.30 -21.83
N VAL A 699 -27.74 23.43 -22.73
CA VAL A 699 -28.97 23.67 -23.50
C VAL A 699 -30.22 23.49 -22.62
N ALA A 700 -30.21 22.53 -21.67
CA ALA A 700 -31.28 22.41 -20.68
C ALA A 700 -31.36 23.67 -19.81
N GLY A 701 -30.21 24.15 -19.31
CA GLY A 701 -30.08 25.40 -18.57
C GLY A 701 -30.53 26.62 -19.37
N LEU A 702 -30.23 26.66 -20.67
CA LEU A 702 -30.66 27.73 -21.58
C LEU A 702 -32.19 27.85 -21.61
N TRP A 703 -32.89 26.73 -21.82
CA TRP A 703 -34.35 26.72 -21.83
C TRP A 703 -34.96 27.07 -20.49
N GLY A 704 -34.39 26.55 -19.41
CA GLY A 704 -34.80 26.90 -18.04
C GLY A 704 -34.71 28.41 -17.81
N ALA A 705 -33.54 29.01 -18.08
CA ALA A 705 -33.29 30.42 -17.84
C ALA A 705 -34.08 31.35 -18.79
N ILE A 706 -34.28 30.98 -20.06
CA ILE A 706 -35.12 31.75 -21.00
C ILE A 706 -36.58 31.79 -20.54
N ILE A 707 -37.15 30.63 -20.19
CA ILE A 707 -38.58 30.52 -19.86
C ILE A 707 -38.87 31.10 -18.48
N GLU A 708 -37.94 30.94 -17.55
CA GLU A 708 -38.04 31.53 -16.21
C GLU A 708 -37.86 33.06 -16.24
N GLY A 709 -36.99 33.55 -17.11
CA GLY A 709 -36.65 34.97 -17.26
C GLY A 709 -35.60 35.46 -16.26
N ALA A 710 -35.16 36.70 -16.45
CA ALA A 710 -34.05 37.29 -15.68
C ALA A 710 -34.37 37.50 -14.19
N ARG A 711 -33.35 37.46 -13.32
CA ARG A 711 -33.48 37.80 -11.90
C ARG A 711 -33.94 39.24 -11.72
N VAL A 712 -34.76 39.49 -10.70
CA VAL A 712 -35.25 40.83 -10.34
C VAL A 712 -34.07 41.75 -10.06
N GLY A 713 -34.00 42.86 -10.80
CA GLY A 713 -32.94 43.86 -10.71
C GLY A 713 -31.70 43.54 -11.55
N ARG A 714 -31.69 42.47 -12.34
CA ARG A 714 -30.54 42.11 -13.20
C ARG A 714 -30.34 43.10 -14.34
N PHE A 715 -31.45 43.64 -14.83
CA PHE A 715 -31.50 44.69 -15.84
C PHE A 715 -32.30 45.86 -15.27
N ASP A 716 -31.82 47.08 -15.48
CA ASP A 716 -32.51 48.29 -15.03
C ASP A 716 -33.72 48.62 -15.93
N ALA A 717 -34.44 49.71 -15.60
CA ALA A 717 -35.61 50.14 -16.36
C ALA A 717 -35.32 50.48 -17.84
N TYR A 718 -34.05 50.68 -18.21
CA TYR A 718 -33.60 50.95 -19.57
C TYR A 718 -33.03 49.69 -20.26
N GLY A 719 -33.14 48.52 -19.60
CA GLY A 719 -32.60 47.25 -20.09
C GLY A 719 -31.07 47.14 -19.96
N LYS A 720 -30.41 48.04 -19.22
CA LYS A 720 -28.97 47.99 -19.03
C LYS A 720 -28.59 46.93 -17.98
N PRO A 721 -27.55 46.12 -18.22
CA PRO A 721 -27.12 45.13 -17.24
C PRO A 721 -26.64 45.75 -15.92
N VAL A 722 -27.14 45.24 -14.80
CA VAL A 722 -26.68 45.53 -13.44
C VAL A 722 -25.91 44.31 -12.91
N GLN A 723 -24.73 44.55 -12.36
CA GLN A 723 -23.86 43.46 -11.89
C GLN A 723 -24.41 42.83 -10.61
N MET A 724 -24.59 41.51 -10.61
CA MET A 724 -24.95 40.72 -9.44
C MET A 724 -23.81 39.76 -9.12
N ARG A 725 -22.82 40.24 -8.36
CA ARG A 725 -21.66 39.42 -7.98
C ARG A 725 -22.05 38.33 -6.98
N GLY A 726 -21.43 37.17 -7.14
CA GLY A 726 -21.41 36.13 -6.12
C GLY A 726 -20.78 36.64 -4.81
N HIS A 727 -21.19 36.05 -3.70
CA HIS A 727 -20.86 36.56 -2.38
C HIS A 727 -19.51 36.09 -1.83
N ASN A 728 -18.89 35.06 -2.39
CA ASN A 728 -17.65 34.49 -1.85
C ASN A 728 -16.71 33.92 -2.93
N ALA A 729 -15.70 34.70 -3.31
CA ALA A 729 -14.69 34.29 -4.29
C ALA A 729 -13.81 33.12 -3.81
N THR A 730 -13.60 32.94 -2.50
CA THR A 730 -12.84 31.81 -1.96
C THR A 730 -13.54 30.49 -2.23
N LEU A 731 -14.87 30.46 -2.10
CA LEU A 731 -15.66 29.26 -2.44
C LEU A 731 -15.63 28.95 -3.94
N VAL A 732 -15.64 29.99 -4.79
CA VAL A 732 -15.47 29.81 -6.23
C VAL A 732 -14.11 29.20 -6.54
N VAL A 733 -13.02 29.76 -6.04
CA VAL A 733 -11.65 29.25 -6.27
C VAL A 733 -11.50 27.82 -5.73
N LEU A 734 -12.01 27.53 -4.53
CA LEU A 734 -12.01 26.18 -3.96
C LEU A 734 -12.79 25.22 -4.85
N GLY A 735 -13.99 25.61 -5.29
CA GLY A 735 -14.82 24.84 -6.22
C GLY A 735 -14.08 24.56 -7.53
N THR A 736 -13.43 25.56 -8.13
CA THR A 736 -12.64 25.41 -9.35
C THR A 736 -11.50 24.41 -9.21
N PHE A 737 -10.73 24.44 -8.12
CA PHE A 737 -9.64 23.48 -7.91
C PHE A 737 -10.14 22.07 -7.62
N LEU A 738 -11.26 21.93 -6.89
CA LEU A 738 -11.92 20.64 -6.70
C LEU A 738 -12.43 20.06 -8.03
N LEU A 739 -13.01 20.91 -8.88
CA LEU A 739 -13.44 20.54 -10.23
C LEU A 739 -12.26 20.16 -11.12
N TRP A 740 -11.15 20.90 -11.07
CA TRP A 740 -9.92 20.52 -11.78
C TRP A 740 -9.47 19.12 -11.36
N PHE A 741 -9.34 18.89 -10.06
CA PHE A 741 -8.91 17.58 -9.55
C PHE A 741 -9.86 16.46 -9.99
N GLY A 742 -11.18 16.67 -9.90
CA GLY A 742 -12.16 15.67 -10.35
C GLY A 742 -12.25 15.54 -11.88
N TRP A 743 -11.79 16.53 -12.66
CA TRP A 743 -11.67 16.40 -14.13
C TRP A 743 -10.65 15.34 -14.55
N PHE A 744 -9.71 14.96 -13.67
CA PHE A 744 -8.83 13.81 -13.91
C PHE A 744 -9.58 12.47 -13.77
N GLY A 745 -10.67 12.42 -12.99
CA GLY A 745 -11.60 11.31 -13.01
C GLY A 745 -12.54 11.33 -14.22
N PHE A 746 -12.83 12.51 -14.76
CA PHE A 746 -13.75 12.72 -15.88
C PHE A 746 -13.10 12.39 -17.24
N ASN A 747 -11.93 12.94 -17.52
CA ASN A 747 -11.26 12.79 -18.83
C ASN A 747 -10.40 11.51 -18.85
N PRO A 748 -9.27 11.41 -18.11
CA PRO A 748 -8.50 10.17 -18.05
C PRO A 748 -9.29 8.93 -17.59
N GLY A 749 -10.32 9.10 -16.77
CA GLY A 749 -11.17 8.00 -16.30
C GLY A 749 -12.09 7.40 -17.35
N SER A 750 -12.29 8.05 -18.50
CA SER A 750 -13.19 7.59 -19.57
C SER A 750 -12.60 6.47 -20.45
N PHE A 751 -11.38 6.00 -20.16
CA PHE A 751 -10.88 4.77 -20.74
C PHE A 751 -11.55 3.54 -20.11
N ASP A 752 -12.32 2.81 -20.91
CA ASP A 752 -12.95 1.54 -20.55
C ASP A 752 -11.98 0.35 -20.57
N LYS A 753 -10.76 0.55 -21.11
CA LYS A 753 -9.69 -0.45 -21.18
C LYS A 753 -8.32 0.20 -21.00
N ILE A 754 -7.56 -0.26 -20.00
CA ILE A 754 -6.24 0.31 -19.63
C ILE A 754 -5.07 -0.61 -20.01
N LEU A 755 -5.27 -1.93 -20.02
CA LEU A 755 -4.25 -2.92 -20.35
C LEU A 755 -4.41 -3.50 -21.75
N VAL A 756 -4.41 -2.63 -22.74
CA VAL A 756 -4.32 -3.03 -24.15
C VAL A 756 -2.90 -2.71 -24.61
N ALA A 757 -2.08 -3.74 -24.77
CA ALA A 757 -0.73 -3.63 -25.33
C ALA A 757 -0.81 -3.48 -26.85
N TYR A 758 0.04 -2.64 -27.45
CA TYR A 758 0.00 -2.44 -28.90
C TYR A 758 0.73 -3.55 -29.66
N PRO A 759 0.29 -3.89 -30.89
CA PRO A 759 0.86 -4.98 -31.68
C PRO A 759 2.37 -4.90 -31.95
N ASN A 760 2.97 -3.71 -31.79
CA ASN A 760 4.36 -3.42 -32.14
C ASN A 760 5.20 -2.80 -31.01
N THR A 761 4.72 -2.79 -29.75
CA THR A 761 5.47 -2.22 -28.61
C THR A 761 5.48 -3.18 -27.43
N SER A 762 6.64 -3.38 -26.79
CA SER A 762 6.78 -4.23 -25.60
C SER A 762 6.57 -3.50 -24.26
N ASP A 763 6.52 -2.17 -24.27
CA ASP A 763 6.52 -1.29 -23.11
C ASP A 763 5.43 -0.20 -23.12
N GLN A 764 4.58 -0.17 -24.16
CA GLN A 764 3.49 0.82 -24.29
C GLN A 764 2.11 0.16 -24.47
N GLY A 765 1.09 0.78 -23.87
CA GLY A 765 -0.31 0.37 -23.93
C GLY A 765 -1.25 1.54 -23.60
N ASN A 766 -2.56 1.30 -23.46
CA ASN A 766 -3.56 2.35 -23.19
C ASN A 766 -3.25 3.23 -21.95
N TRP A 767 -2.39 2.80 -21.01
CA TRP A 767 -1.91 3.66 -19.92
C TRP A 767 -1.17 4.92 -20.40
N THR A 768 -0.50 4.91 -21.56
CA THR A 768 0.14 6.11 -22.11
C THR A 768 -0.91 7.10 -22.63
N ALA A 769 -2.03 6.60 -23.15
CA ALA A 769 -3.17 7.41 -23.58
C ALA A 769 -3.89 8.06 -22.38
N VAL A 770 -4.02 7.36 -21.25
CA VAL A 770 -4.52 7.92 -19.97
C VAL A 770 -3.64 9.10 -19.53
N GLY A 771 -2.32 8.91 -19.52
CA GLY A 771 -1.35 9.97 -19.19
C GLY A 771 -1.43 11.17 -20.13
N ARG A 772 -1.49 10.94 -21.45
CA ARG A 772 -1.69 12.00 -22.45
C ARG A 772 -2.99 12.77 -22.22
N THR A 773 -4.06 12.07 -21.87
CA THR A 773 -5.38 12.67 -21.60
C THR A 773 -5.35 13.60 -20.40
N ALA A 774 -4.57 13.27 -19.36
CA ALA A 774 -4.36 14.16 -18.22
C ALA A 774 -3.57 15.43 -18.62
N VAL A 775 -2.57 15.27 -19.50
CA VAL A 775 -1.77 16.38 -20.02
C VAL A 775 -2.61 17.31 -20.90
N THR A 776 -3.36 16.79 -21.87
CA THR A 776 -4.22 17.60 -22.76
C THR A 776 -5.28 18.35 -21.94
N THR A 777 -5.89 17.69 -20.95
CA THR A 777 -6.85 18.32 -20.02
C THR A 777 -6.23 19.51 -19.31
N THR A 778 -5.06 19.31 -18.69
CA THR A 778 -4.32 20.34 -17.95
C THR A 778 -3.95 21.53 -18.84
N LEU A 779 -3.41 21.27 -20.03
CA LEU A 779 -2.96 22.32 -20.95
C LEU A 779 -4.13 23.17 -21.48
N SER A 780 -5.27 22.55 -21.81
CA SER A 780 -6.43 23.29 -22.31
C SER A 780 -7.01 24.24 -21.26
N GLY A 781 -7.29 23.75 -20.04
CA GLY A 781 -7.81 24.61 -18.98
C GLY A 781 -6.84 25.69 -18.56
N SER A 782 -5.53 25.37 -18.49
CA SER A 782 -4.49 26.36 -18.20
C SER A 782 -4.44 27.47 -19.26
N MET A 783 -4.50 27.10 -20.54
CA MET A 783 -4.50 28.10 -21.62
C MET A 783 -5.77 28.95 -21.61
N ALA A 784 -6.94 28.34 -21.40
CA ALA A 784 -8.19 29.08 -21.31
C ALA A 784 -8.21 30.06 -20.12
N GLY A 785 -7.65 29.64 -18.97
CA GLY A 785 -7.46 30.50 -17.80
C GLY A 785 -6.55 31.70 -18.11
N LEU A 786 -5.41 31.47 -18.77
CA LEU A 786 -4.49 32.56 -19.18
C LEU A 786 -5.13 33.52 -20.19
N VAL A 787 -5.81 33.01 -21.21
CA VAL A 787 -6.50 33.84 -22.21
C VAL A 787 -7.61 34.65 -21.57
N THR A 788 -8.35 34.07 -20.62
CA THR A 788 -9.40 34.80 -19.92
C THR A 788 -8.82 35.86 -19.00
N LEU A 789 -7.74 35.56 -18.27
CA LEU A 789 -7.01 36.49 -17.43
C LEU A 789 -6.55 37.74 -18.22
N PHE A 790 -5.82 37.54 -19.32
CA PHE A 790 -5.30 38.65 -20.12
C PHE A 790 -6.39 39.30 -20.98
N GLY A 791 -7.28 38.50 -21.58
CA GLY A 791 -8.38 38.97 -22.41
C GLY A 791 -9.33 39.87 -21.63
N GLN A 792 -9.80 39.43 -20.46
CA GLN A 792 -10.67 40.27 -19.63
C GLN A 792 -9.94 41.47 -19.05
N ARG A 793 -8.65 41.35 -18.71
CA ARG A 793 -7.85 42.52 -18.33
C ARG A 793 -7.83 43.61 -19.41
N LEU A 794 -7.66 43.22 -20.67
CA LEU A 794 -7.66 44.16 -21.79
C LEU A 794 -9.05 44.77 -22.05
N LEU A 795 -10.11 44.02 -21.77
CA LEU A 795 -11.48 44.39 -22.08
C LEU A 795 -12.18 45.20 -20.97
N VAL A 796 -11.88 44.89 -19.70
CA VAL A 796 -12.56 45.42 -18.50
C VAL A 796 -11.63 46.32 -17.68
N GLY A 797 -10.32 46.20 -17.83
CA GLY A 797 -9.33 47.10 -17.21
C GLY A 797 -8.91 46.73 -15.79
N HIS A 798 -9.39 45.61 -15.22
CA HIS A 798 -8.93 45.04 -13.96
C HIS A 798 -8.77 43.51 -14.05
N TRP A 799 -8.06 42.89 -13.11
CA TRP A 799 -7.98 41.44 -13.00
C TRP A 799 -9.19 40.94 -12.19
N ASP A 800 -9.86 39.89 -12.63
CA ASP A 800 -11.01 39.29 -11.93
C ASP A 800 -10.80 37.77 -11.79
N ALA A 801 -10.78 37.27 -10.56
CA ALA A 801 -10.53 35.86 -10.29
C ALA A 801 -11.69 34.96 -10.73
N LEU A 802 -12.93 35.46 -10.69
CA LEU A 802 -14.12 34.69 -11.08
C LEU A 802 -14.10 34.40 -12.57
N ASP A 803 -13.76 35.41 -13.37
CA ASP A 803 -13.62 35.28 -14.83
C ASP A 803 -12.54 34.23 -15.17
N VAL A 804 -11.40 34.26 -14.49
CA VAL A 804 -10.30 33.30 -14.71
C VAL A 804 -10.74 31.88 -14.36
N CYS A 805 -11.44 31.70 -13.23
CA CYS A 805 -12.02 30.43 -12.82
C CYS A 805 -12.98 29.89 -13.90
N ASN A 806 -13.94 30.69 -14.37
CA ASN A 806 -14.88 30.29 -15.43
C ASN A 806 -14.17 30.01 -16.76
N GLY A 807 -13.18 30.82 -17.13
CA GLY A 807 -12.36 30.62 -18.32
C GLY A 807 -11.62 29.28 -18.31
N LEU A 808 -10.97 28.98 -17.19
CA LEU A 808 -10.27 27.70 -16.98
C LEU A 808 -11.22 26.50 -17.09
N LEU A 809 -12.38 26.58 -16.45
CA LEU A 809 -13.42 25.54 -16.55
C LEU A 809 -13.95 25.40 -17.99
N GLY A 810 -14.12 26.49 -18.74
CA GLY A 810 -14.48 26.46 -20.16
C GLY A 810 -13.46 25.71 -21.02
N GLY A 811 -12.16 25.86 -20.71
CA GLY A 811 -11.10 25.08 -21.36
C GLY A 811 -11.16 23.59 -21.05
N PHE A 812 -11.49 23.21 -19.82
CA PHE A 812 -11.72 21.81 -19.47
C PHE A 812 -12.94 21.23 -20.17
N VAL A 813 -14.04 21.97 -20.21
CA VAL A 813 -15.26 21.57 -20.95
C VAL A 813 -14.96 21.31 -22.42
N ALA A 814 -14.21 22.20 -23.08
CA ALA A 814 -13.96 22.09 -24.52
C ALA A 814 -13.06 20.89 -24.89
N ILE A 815 -12.05 20.56 -24.07
CA ILE A 815 -11.12 19.48 -24.40
C ILE A 815 -11.73 18.09 -24.13
N THR A 816 -12.80 18.00 -23.34
CA THR A 816 -13.44 16.75 -22.91
C THR A 816 -13.78 15.78 -24.06
N SER A 817 -14.16 16.25 -25.25
CA SER A 817 -14.48 15.35 -26.38
C SER A 817 -13.24 14.80 -27.07
N GLY A 818 -12.17 15.59 -27.12
CA GLY A 818 -10.95 15.30 -27.89
C GLY A 818 -9.75 14.89 -27.05
N CYS A 819 -9.84 14.91 -25.72
CA CYS A 819 -8.70 14.80 -24.82
C CYS A 819 -7.87 13.53 -25.00
N SER A 820 -8.48 12.43 -25.46
CA SER A 820 -7.81 11.16 -25.78
C SER A 820 -7.22 11.10 -27.19
N VAL A 821 -7.72 11.89 -28.14
CA VAL A 821 -7.42 11.76 -29.57
C VAL A 821 -6.61 12.91 -30.18
N VAL A 822 -6.20 13.92 -29.38
CA VAL A 822 -5.40 15.05 -29.86
C VAL A 822 -4.01 15.08 -29.25
N GLU A 823 -3.09 15.77 -29.94
CA GLU A 823 -1.75 16.06 -29.42
C GLU A 823 -1.77 17.15 -28.33
N PRO A 824 -0.84 17.14 -27.36
CA PRO A 824 -0.76 18.15 -26.30
C PRO A 824 -0.70 19.61 -26.79
N TRP A 825 -0.03 19.88 -27.92
CA TRP A 825 0.02 21.23 -28.49
C TRP A 825 -1.35 21.70 -29.00
N ALA A 826 -2.17 20.79 -29.53
CA ALA A 826 -3.50 21.13 -30.04
C ALA A 826 -4.45 21.48 -28.89
N ALA A 827 -4.28 20.86 -27.72
CA ALA A 827 -5.06 21.19 -26.52
C ALA A 827 -4.87 22.64 -26.06
N ILE A 828 -3.70 23.24 -26.27
CA ILE A 828 -3.46 24.67 -26.01
C ILE A 828 -4.35 25.53 -26.92
N ILE A 829 -4.47 25.18 -28.20
CA ILE A 829 -5.35 25.88 -29.15
C ILE A 829 -6.81 25.73 -28.75
N CYS A 830 -7.22 24.52 -28.32
CA CYS A 830 -8.57 24.26 -27.81
C CYS A 830 -8.94 25.25 -26.70
N GLY A 831 -8.09 25.33 -25.66
CA GLY A 831 -8.29 26.23 -24.52
C GLY A 831 -8.26 27.71 -24.92
N PHE A 832 -7.36 28.10 -25.82
CA PHE A 832 -7.30 29.47 -26.32
C PHE A 832 -8.62 29.92 -26.95
N VAL A 833 -9.20 29.10 -27.84
CA VAL A 833 -10.46 29.44 -28.51
C VAL A 833 -11.64 29.31 -27.55
N ALA A 834 -11.65 28.32 -26.66
CA ALA A 834 -12.71 28.12 -25.67
C ALA A 834 -12.93 29.36 -24.80
N ALA A 835 -11.84 30.02 -24.37
CA ALA A 835 -11.92 31.28 -23.62
C ALA A 835 -12.62 32.39 -24.41
N TRP A 836 -12.32 32.54 -25.70
CA TRP A 836 -12.99 33.54 -26.55
C TRP A 836 -14.45 33.22 -26.82
N VAL A 837 -14.80 31.93 -26.95
CA VAL A 837 -16.20 31.48 -27.05
C VAL A 837 -16.97 31.89 -25.80
N LEU A 838 -16.43 31.62 -24.60
CA LEU A 838 -17.05 32.01 -23.34
C LEU A 838 -17.23 33.53 -23.23
N ILE A 839 -16.16 34.30 -23.45
CA ILE A 839 -16.21 35.78 -23.39
C ILE A 839 -17.24 36.34 -24.38
N GLY A 840 -17.28 35.79 -25.60
CA GLY A 840 -18.20 36.20 -26.65
C GLY A 840 -19.67 35.91 -26.28
N LEU A 841 -19.94 34.70 -25.79
CA LEU A 841 -21.28 34.30 -25.39
C LEU A 841 -21.77 35.02 -24.14
N ASN A 842 -20.89 35.32 -23.18
CA ASN A 842 -21.23 36.15 -22.02
C ASN A 842 -21.68 37.54 -22.45
N ARG A 843 -20.98 38.17 -23.40
CA ARG A 843 -21.42 39.46 -23.96
C ARG A 843 -22.71 39.38 -24.74
N LEU A 844 -22.90 38.31 -25.51
CA LEU A 844 -24.12 38.09 -26.25
C LEU A 844 -25.32 37.92 -25.30
N ALA A 845 -25.15 37.14 -24.23
CA ALA A 845 -26.15 36.98 -23.18
C ALA A 845 -26.59 38.32 -22.58
N LEU A 846 -25.63 39.17 -22.20
CA LEU A 846 -25.92 40.51 -21.68
C LEU A 846 -26.68 41.38 -22.69
N LYS A 847 -26.33 41.29 -23.98
CA LYS A 847 -26.98 42.07 -25.05
C LYS A 847 -28.42 41.59 -25.32
N LEU A 848 -28.68 40.30 -25.14
CA LEU A 848 -29.99 39.69 -25.35
C LEU A 848 -30.90 39.74 -24.12
N GLY A 849 -30.46 40.33 -23.01
CA GLY A 849 -31.22 40.34 -21.76
C GLY A 849 -31.32 38.96 -21.10
N PHE A 850 -30.39 38.05 -21.43
CA PHE A 850 -30.34 36.70 -20.86
C PHE A 850 -29.57 36.70 -19.54
N ASP A 851 -30.13 36.06 -18.53
CA ASP A 851 -29.54 35.99 -17.18
C ASP A 851 -29.33 34.54 -16.74
N ASP A 852 -28.08 34.12 -16.83
CA ASP A 852 -27.58 32.89 -16.22
C ASP A 852 -26.66 33.31 -15.04
N PRO A 853 -27.01 32.98 -13.78
CA PRO A 853 -26.24 33.36 -12.60
C PRO A 853 -24.80 32.88 -12.59
N LEU A 854 -24.53 31.70 -13.17
CA LEU A 854 -23.21 31.06 -13.16
C LEU A 854 -22.53 31.10 -14.52
N GLU A 855 -23.20 31.64 -15.53
CA GLU A 855 -22.77 31.57 -16.94
C GLU A 855 -22.69 30.11 -17.43
N ALA A 856 -23.44 29.21 -16.81
CA ALA A 856 -23.36 27.77 -17.03
C ALA A 856 -23.78 27.37 -18.46
N THR A 857 -24.77 28.05 -19.05
CA THR A 857 -25.16 27.85 -20.45
C THR A 857 -24.03 28.26 -21.41
N GLN A 858 -23.42 29.43 -21.20
CA GLN A 858 -22.36 29.95 -22.06
C GLN A 858 -21.11 29.07 -21.96
N LEU A 859 -20.76 28.68 -20.75
CA LEU A 859 -19.60 27.84 -20.45
C LEU A 859 -19.81 26.42 -20.97
N HIS A 860 -20.84 25.71 -20.50
CA HIS A 860 -21.04 24.31 -20.85
C HIS A 860 -21.61 24.11 -22.26
N GLY A 861 -22.61 24.91 -22.64
CA GLY A 861 -23.21 24.84 -23.98
C GLY A 861 -22.27 25.36 -25.06
N GLY A 862 -21.69 26.54 -24.84
CA GLY A 862 -20.79 27.19 -25.80
C GLY A 862 -19.46 26.48 -25.96
N CYS A 863 -18.71 26.30 -24.86
CA CYS A 863 -17.41 25.62 -24.93
C CYS A 863 -17.57 24.14 -25.26
N GLY A 864 -18.68 23.49 -24.87
CA GLY A 864 -18.98 22.10 -25.24
C GLY A 864 -19.19 21.93 -26.76
N ALA A 865 -19.97 22.82 -27.38
CA ALA A 865 -20.13 22.83 -28.84
C ALA A 865 -18.81 23.10 -29.56
N TRP A 866 -18.00 24.03 -29.06
CA TRP A 866 -16.64 24.25 -29.58
C TRP A 866 -15.76 23.01 -29.45
N GLY A 867 -15.82 22.31 -28.31
CA GLY A 867 -15.07 21.08 -28.09
C GLY A 867 -15.33 20.02 -29.16
N LEU A 868 -16.59 19.76 -29.49
CA LEU A 868 -16.98 18.83 -30.55
C LEU A 868 -16.39 19.24 -31.91
N ILE A 869 -16.53 20.51 -32.28
CA ILE A 869 -15.97 21.05 -33.53
C ILE A 869 -14.44 20.91 -33.52
N PHE A 870 -13.77 21.28 -32.43
CA PHE A 870 -12.33 21.19 -32.28
C PHE A 870 -11.81 19.76 -32.48
N THR A 871 -12.47 18.77 -31.88
CA THR A 871 -12.12 17.36 -32.05
C THR A 871 -12.24 16.92 -33.51
N GLY A 872 -13.28 17.36 -34.22
CA GLY A 872 -13.43 17.11 -35.66
C GLY A 872 -12.36 17.77 -36.54
N LEU A 873 -11.68 18.80 -36.04
CA LEU A 873 -10.60 19.49 -36.76
C LEU A 873 -9.22 18.88 -36.47
N PHE A 874 -8.96 18.45 -35.24
CA PHE A 874 -7.60 18.15 -34.75
C PHE A 874 -7.36 16.72 -34.24
N ALA A 875 -8.36 15.82 -34.26
CA ALA A 875 -8.14 14.42 -33.87
C ALA A 875 -7.08 13.76 -34.77
N LYS A 876 -6.10 13.10 -34.17
CA LYS A 876 -5.03 12.40 -34.88
C LYS A 876 -5.43 10.96 -35.15
N GLU A 877 -5.27 10.50 -36.39
CA GLU A 877 -5.67 9.15 -36.83
C GLU A 877 -5.16 8.04 -35.90
N GLU A 878 -3.86 8.08 -35.60
CA GLU A 878 -3.20 7.13 -34.70
C GLU A 878 -3.89 7.05 -33.34
N PHE A 879 -4.32 8.18 -32.78
CA PHE A 879 -4.94 8.23 -31.47
C PHE A 879 -6.43 7.87 -31.51
N VAL A 880 -7.11 8.12 -32.62
CA VAL A 880 -8.48 7.62 -32.86
C VAL A 880 -8.47 6.10 -32.87
N ILE A 881 -7.57 5.49 -33.65
CA ILE A 881 -7.40 4.03 -33.72
C ILE A 881 -6.96 3.47 -32.35
N GLN A 882 -6.05 4.17 -31.65
CA GLN A 882 -5.63 3.80 -30.31
C GLN A 882 -6.81 3.71 -29.34
N THR A 883 -7.73 4.68 -29.41
CA THR A 883 -8.84 4.83 -28.45
C THR A 883 -10.00 3.91 -28.76
N TYR A 884 -10.45 3.85 -30.02
CA TYR A 884 -11.69 3.16 -30.41
C TYR A 884 -11.48 1.77 -31.03
N ASP A 885 -10.26 1.46 -31.44
CA ASP A 885 -9.92 0.23 -32.16
C ASP A 885 -8.80 -0.57 -31.50
N SER A 886 -8.45 -0.24 -30.25
CA SER A 886 -7.41 -0.94 -29.49
C SER A 886 -6.03 -0.95 -30.19
N GLY A 887 -5.76 0.03 -31.05
CA GLY A 887 -4.47 0.18 -31.74
C GLY A 887 -4.17 -0.92 -32.78
N VAL A 888 -5.20 -1.57 -33.34
CA VAL A 888 -5.02 -2.60 -34.37
C VAL A 888 -4.39 -2.00 -35.64
N SER A 889 -3.25 -2.56 -36.05
CA SER A 889 -2.51 -2.11 -37.23
C SER A 889 -3.26 -2.41 -38.52
N GLY A 890 -3.26 -1.47 -39.47
CA GLY A 890 -3.89 -1.62 -40.79
C GLY A 890 -5.37 -1.22 -40.85
N MET A 891 -5.96 -0.75 -39.74
CA MET A 891 -7.25 -0.07 -39.78
C MET A 891 -7.11 1.41 -40.17
N THR A 892 -8.12 1.93 -40.86
CA THR A 892 -8.22 3.34 -41.25
C THR A 892 -9.49 3.89 -40.64
N ARG A 893 -9.37 5.05 -39.97
CA ARG A 893 -10.50 5.76 -39.37
C ARG A 893 -10.52 7.18 -39.88
N SER A 894 -11.70 7.78 -39.98
CA SER A 894 -11.79 9.23 -40.18
C SER A 894 -11.15 9.95 -38.99
N TYR A 895 -10.44 11.05 -39.27
CA TYR A 895 -9.76 11.84 -38.25
C TYR A 895 -9.87 13.34 -38.58
N GLY A 896 -9.13 14.19 -37.84
CA GLY A 896 -9.23 15.64 -37.89
C GLY A 896 -9.08 16.21 -39.30
N LEU A 897 -10.02 17.06 -39.71
CA LEU A 897 -10.05 17.68 -41.04
C LEU A 897 -8.74 18.42 -41.36
N LEU A 898 -8.19 19.16 -40.39
CA LEU A 898 -6.95 19.94 -40.59
C LEU A 898 -5.69 19.08 -40.64
N LEU A 899 -5.80 17.80 -40.26
CA LEU A 899 -4.71 16.84 -40.34
C LEU A 899 -4.79 15.96 -41.60
N GLY A 900 -5.83 16.13 -42.43
CA GLY A 900 -6.03 15.38 -43.67
C GLY A 900 -7.08 14.26 -43.59
N GLY A 901 -7.80 14.12 -42.46
CA GLY A 901 -8.73 13.01 -42.20
C GLY A 901 -10.08 13.03 -42.91
N GLY A 902 -10.26 13.94 -43.87
CA GLY A 902 -11.50 14.10 -44.64
C GLY A 902 -12.66 14.71 -43.84
N TRP A 903 -13.86 14.68 -44.43
CA TRP A 903 -15.05 15.34 -43.87
C TRP A 903 -15.85 14.48 -42.89
N GLY A 904 -15.57 13.18 -42.80
CA GLY A 904 -16.39 12.20 -42.05
C GLY A 904 -16.54 12.56 -40.57
N LEU A 905 -15.41 12.74 -39.87
CA LEU A 905 -15.42 13.04 -38.44
C LEU A 905 -16.05 14.40 -38.14
N ILE A 906 -15.61 15.48 -38.80
CA ILE A 906 -16.17 16.82 -38.55
C ILE A 906 -17.67 16.90 -38.84
N ALA A 907 -18.16 16.20 -39.88
CA ALA A 907 -19.59 16.13 -40.18
C ALA A 907 -20.36 15.39 -39.07
N ALA A 908 -19.82 14.29 -38.53
CA ALA A 908 -20.42 13.58 -37.40
C ALA A 908 -20.49 14.47 -36.14
N GLN A 909 -19.44 15.23 -35.83
CA GLN A 909 -19.43 16.18 -34.69
C GLN A 909 -20.47 17.29 -34.84
N VAL A 910 -20.62 17.86 -36.06
CA VAL A 910 -21.63 18.88 -36.34
C VAL A 910 -23.04 18.30 -36.20
N VAL A 911 -23.26 17.08 -36.67
CA VAL A 911 -24.52 16.35 -36.48
C VAL A 911 -24.80 16.14 -34.99
N GLU A 912 -23.80 15.75 -34.19
CA GLU A 912 -23.95 15.64 -32.73
C GLU A 912 -24.43 16.95 -32.11
N VAL A 913 -23.76 18.07 -32.40
CA VAL A 913 -24.14 19.40 -31.89
C VAL A 913 -25.59 19.71 -32.21
N ILE A 914 -26.01 19.54 -33.47
CA ILE A 914 -27.36 19.87 -33.92
C ILE A 914 -28.40 18.96 -33.25
N VAL A 915 -28.13 17.66 -33.19
CA VAL A 915 -29.08 16.68 -32.65
C VAL A 915 -29.19 16.80 -31.14
N VAL A 916 -28.10 17.06 -30.41
CA VAL A 916 -28.14 17.31 -28.97
C VAL A 916 -28.93 18.59 -28.67
N ILE A 917 -28.64 19.69 -29.37
CA ILE A 917 -29.41 20.94 -29.22
C ILE A 917 -30.89 20.69 -29.52
N GLY A 918 -31.21 20.00 -30.62
CA GLY A 918 -32.58 19.70 -31.02
C GLY A 918 -33.32 18.83 -30.00
N TRP A 919 -32.73 17.72 -29.59
CA TRP A 919 -33.32 16.76 -28.65
C TRP A 919 -33.59 17.40 -27.28
N VAL A 920 -32.58 18.06 -26.72
CA VAL A 920 -32.72 18.72 -25.41
C VAL A 920 -33.73 19.86 -25.50
N SER A 921 -33.79 20.58 -26.62
CA SER A 921 -34.81 21.63 -26.82
C SER A 921 -36.23 21.08 -26.88
N VAL A 922 -36.45 19.99 -27.64
CA VAL A 922 -37.77 19.36 -27.81
C VAL A 922 -38.26 18.69 -26.51
N THR A 923 -37.35 18.31 -25.62
CA THR A 923 -37.70 17.66 -24.34
C THR A 923 -37.78 18.65 -23.18
N MET A 924 -36.72 19.41 -22.93
CA MET A 924 -36.63 20.31 -21.78
C MET A 924 -37.38 21.63 -21.97
N GLY A 925 -37.44 22.15 -23.20
CA GLY A 925 -38.21 23.36 -23.51
C GLY A 925 -39.70 23.23 -23.13
N PRO A 926 -40.41 22.21 -23.65
CA PRO A 926 -41.79 21.94 -23.25
C PRO A 926 -41.97 21.64 -21.76
N LEU A 927 -41.02 20.93 -21.12
CA LEU A 927 -41.06 20.66 -19.69
C LEU A 927 -41.05 21.96 -18.87
N PHE A 928 -40.06 22.83 -19.12
CA PHE A 928 -39.95 24.11 -18.42
C PHE A 928 -41.13 25.02 -18.73
N TYR A 929 -41.63 25.01 -19.96
CA TYR A 929 -42.83 25.77 -20.34
C TYR A 929 -44.08 25.27 -19.60
N MET A 930 -44.24 23.96 -19.46
CA MET A 930 -45.32 23.36 -18.67
C MET A 930 -45.21 23.76 -17.21
N LEU A 931 -44.02 23.64 -16.60
CA LEU A 931 -43.79 24.07 -15.21
C LEU A 931 -44.08 25.57 -15.02
N HIS A 932 -43.72 26.40 -15.99
CA HIS A 932 -44.04 27.82 -16.00
C HIS A 932 -45.56 28.06 -16.06
N LYS A 933 -46.28 27.38 -16.96
CA LYS A 933 -47.74 27.48 -17.07
C LYS A 933 -48.48 27.02 -15.82
N LEU A 934 -47.95 26.00 -15.15
CA LEU A 934 -48.48 25.49 -13.87
C LEU A 934 -48.07 26.35 -12.67
N ARG A 935 -47.30 27.43 -12.87
CA ARG A 935 -46.74 28.29 -11.81
C ARG A 935 -45.87 27.53 -10.80
N LEU A 936 -45.23 26.46 -11.26
CA LEU A 936 -44.32 25.62 -10.48
C LEU A 936 -42.85 25.94 -10.74
N LEU A 937 -42.53 26.81 -11.71
CA LEU A 937 -41.16 27.12 -12.12
C LEU A 937 -40.50 28.22 -11.26
N ARG A 938 -41.09 29.43 -11.23
CA ARG A 938 -40.48 30.62 -10.61
C ARG A 938 -41.16 30.99 -9.30
N ILE A 939 -40.39 31.45 -8.32
CA ILE A 939 -40.90 32.03 -7.06
C ILE A 939 -41.51 33.42 -7.26
N SER A 940 -42.19 33.95 -6.24
CA SER A 940 -42.71 35.32 -6.26
C SER A 940 -41.58 36.36 -6.19
N ALA A 941 -41.83 37.57 -6.70
CA ALA A 941 -40.84 38.65 -6.68
C ALA A 941 -40.42 39.04 -5.23
N ASP A 942 -41.36 38.97 -4.29
CA ASP A 942 -41.09 39.28 -2.88
C ASP A 942 -40.15 38.24 -2.25
N GLU A 943 -40.37 36.95 -2.53
CA GLU A 943 -39.47 35.85 -2.11
C GLU A 943 -38.09 35.98 -2.75
N GLU A 944 -38.03 36.34 -4.04
CA GLU A 944 -36.77 36.55 -4.75
C GLU A 944 -35.96 37.73 -4.18
N ILE A 945 -36.65 38.81 -3.78
CA ILE A 945 -36.03 39.96 -3.12
C ILE A 945 -35.56 39.59 -1.71
N ALA A 946 -36.36 38.84 -0.93
CA ALA A 946 -36.00 38.39 0.41
C ALA A 946 -34.81 37.40 0.41
N GLY A 947 -34.77 36.50 -0.58
CA GLY A 947 -33.82 35.40 -0.68
C GLY A 947 -34.41 34.07 -0.20
N LEU A 948 -34.14 33.01 -0.98
CA LEU A 948 -34.70 31.67 -0.80
C LEU A 948 -34.28 31.02 0.52
N ASP A 949 -33.13 31.39 1.08
CA ASP A 949 -32.65 30.85 2.35
C ASP A 949 -33.63 31.17 3.49
N ILE A 950 -34.15 32.41 3.52
CA ILE A 950 -35.13 32.84 4.52
C ILE A 950 -36.53 32.37 4.14
N SER A 951 -36.94 32.63 2.89
CA SER A 951 -38.33 32.44 2.47
C SER A 951 -38.74 30.98 2.38
N SER A 952 -37.79 30.08 2.07
CA SER A 952 -38.08 28.67 1.77
C SER A 952 -37.34 27.69 2.68
N HIS A 953 -36.21 28.07 3.28
CA HIS A 953 -35.35 27.16 4.07
C HIS A 953 -35.21 27.52 5.54
N GLY A 954 -35.92 28.54 6.01
CA GLY A 954 -36.07 28.82 7.44
C GLY A 954 -34.84 29.43 8.15
N GLY A 955 -33.84 29.91 7.41
CA GLY A 955 -32.68 30.60 7.99
C GLY A 955 -31.50 30.79 7.04
N TYR A 956 -30.51 31.59 7.46
CA TYR A 956 -29.30 31.85 6.69
C TYR A 956 -28.32 30.65 6.70
N ALA A 957 -27.55 30.48 5.62
CA ALA A 957 -26.52 29.44 5.52
C ALA A 957 -25.41 29.54 6.57
N TYR A 958 -25.17 30.74 7.11
CA TYR A 958 -24.17 31.02 8.14
C TYR A 958 -24.75 32.00 9.16
N ARG A 959 -24.49 31.76 10.45
CA ARG A 959 -24.90 32.66 11.55
C ARG A 959 -24.02 33.91 11.49
N ASP A 960 -24.66 35.07 11.39
CA ASP A 960 -23.95 36.34 11.42
C ASP A 960 -23.43 36.59 12.84
N HIS A 961 -22.11 36.70 13.04
CA HIS A 961 -21.51 37.01 14.35
C HIS A 961 -22.00 38.35 14.93
N ASN A 962 -22.65 39.19 14.12
CA ASN A 962 -23.26 40.44 14.56
C ASN A 962 -24.61 40.28 15.28
N GLU A 963 -25.26 39.11 15.24
CA GLU A 963 -26.49 38.90 16.03
C GLU A 963 -26.18 38.79 17.53
N ASP A 964 -25.06 38.19 17.92
CA ASP A 964 -24.63 38.16 19.33
C ASP A 964 -24.25 39.57 19.82
N ALA A 965 -23.59 40.39 18.98
CA ALA A 965 -23.27 41.77 19.32
C ALA A 965 -24.51 42.69 19.39
N ARG A 966 -25.48 42.53 18.47
CA ARG A 966 -26.76 43.28 18.48
C ARG A 966 -27.71 42.83 19.58
N ALA A 967 -27.72 41.54 19.95
CA ALA A 967 -28.48 41.05 21.09
C ALA A 967 -27.93 41.60 22.42
N THR A 968 -26.60 41.70 22.53
CA THR A 968 -25.93 42.29 23.70
C THR A 968 -26.20 43.80 23.80
N LEU A 969 -26.19 44.52 22.67
CA LEU A 969 -26.58 45.94 22.61
C LEU A 969 -28.04 46.16 23.01
N ARG A 970 -28.99 45.34 22.51
CA ARG A 970 -30.41 45.44 22.88
C ARG A 970 -30.67 45.15 24.36
N TYR A 971 -29.93 44.22 24.98
CA TYR A 971 -30.06 43.93 26.40
C TYR A 971 -29.48 45.05 27.27
N ALA A 972 -28.33 45.62 26.90
CA ALA A 972 -27.74 46.75 27.60
C ALA A 972 -28.63 48.02 27.53
N ASP A 973 -29.28 48.25 26.39
CA ASP A 973 -30.26 49.33 26.22
C ASP A 973 -31.55 49.08 27.02
N TYR A 974 -32.00 47.83 27.15
CA TYR A 974 -33.15 47.44 27.97
C TYR A 974 -32.88 47.63 29.48
N VAL A 975 -31.66 47.31 29.95
CA VAL A 975 -31.24 47.53 31.35
C VAL A 975 -31.07 49.01 31.66
N ARG A 976 -30.61 49.84 30.71
CA ARG A 976 -30.57 51.30 30.87
C ARG A 976 -31.96 51.93 30.96
N MET A 977 -32.99 51.32 30.38
CA MET A 977 -34.39 51.78 30.53
C MET A 977 -35.03 51.38 31.86
N GLN A 978 -34.48 50.41 32.60
CA GLN A 978 -34.98 50.00 33.93
C GLN A 978 -34.20 50.62 35.11
N GLY A 979 -33.02 51.20 34.88
CA GLY A 979 -32.21 51.86 35.92
C GLY A 979 -32.44 53.36 36.08
N GLY A 980 -33.47 53.91 35.44
CA GLY A 980 -33.83 55.33 35.47
C GLY A 980 -35.26 55.55 35.95
N ALA A 981 -35.56 55.11 37.17
CA ALA A 981 -36.68 55.56 38.00
C ALA A 981 -36.31 55.35 39.48
#